data_AF-A0A9E6BLH6-F1
#
_entry.id   AF-A0A9E6BLH6-F1
#
_cell.length_a   1.000
_cell.length_b   1.000
_cell.length_c   1.000
_cell.angle_alpha   90.00
_cell.angle_beta   90.00
_cell.angle_gamma   90.00
#
_symmetry.space_group_name_H-M   'P 1'
#
loop_
_entity.id
_entity.type
_entity.pdbx_description
1 polymer ?
#
loop_
_entity_poly.entity_id
_entity_poly.type
_entity_poly.pdbx_seq_one_letter_code
_entity_poly.pdbx_strand_id
1 'polypeptide(L)'
;MLIVGSVRNRSFVLSGIALLLGAAVSLGVSRLEETPPPENLLPADAVVLCQWDGFTAHEAAWRQTAAYEALVESGCADFAKKLAEGLLAQAPPDVATLLEDAVGSVISKGVSFAIALNGGQGPPTPFAVLVLHRSSRLAAELQRLVRQAAGPRVEWQEKKINGRQVVWAALPRTPNVEAGWWSEGEHLVIAIGIQAIERATSVAAGTTPNVTHTQLWKTYHARKRAGVERTWFGWFDFRRLREAVQDIPVPARRGDGQPIRVGQIIEAFGLDRVGTIVSWSGLEGRAIRSETFVEAPAPRTGLLALADQKPMTLKDLPPLPAGSPSFAACRFDASRAYDEVLRSVRRFLELAPADAQREAEALIASLSDKLGFDPKADLCDSLGDVFCLYADPNQGGLFPGFGLVVKVDDSERLRSTVDLLLRRLQDVAGRDVTIQRTTKGGRELIGFTFRQGVPLGAFAIGRRWACVALSTQSVESFFLRVDGKLDSWRPSAEYEEVLNAVPKQFTQIALGDPRPGYRTLLGAAPLLFSIAQAALDRVGRRTIGPIELPVTAADIPPAELFVRPLFPNVAVWTVEEDGFRGIARYSLPGAPIFGQIGAGSTAATTGVLVALLLPAVQQAREAARRTRSRNNLKQLGLALHNYHDAYGRFPVGTHPNPKLPPEKRLSWMADVLPFVEQAPLYEQIDFEKPWDDPANRRALSRQVSVFVNPGQRAGRGRHGVTHYVGLAGLGRDAPMLPVTSRRAGVFGYDRIVRIRDIRDGSSNTMAVSEANKKLGPWGAGGPSTIRALTTRPCINGPDGIGGPFRGGVSVLFVDGSVRFVSES
;
A
#
# COMPACT_ATOMS: atom_id res chain seq x y z
N MET A 1 -8.01 21.35 5.57
CA MET A 1 -7.19 22.57 5.76
C MET A 1 -5.86 22.12 6.37
N LEU A 2 -4.75 22.29 5.60
CA LEU A 2 -3.33 21.92 5.84
C LEU A 2 -2.73 20.87 4.89
N ILE A 3 -2.89 21.05 3.57
CA ILE A 3 -1.84 20.80 2.57
C ILE A 3 -2.02 21.86 1.46
N VAL A 4 -1.59 23.09 1.73
CA VAL A 4 -1.39 24.12 0.69
C VAL A 4 0.00 24.69 0.94
N GLY A 5 0.95 24.27 0.11
CA GLY A 5 2.33 24.73 0.23
C GLY A 5 3.30 23.86 -0.55
N SER A 6 3.63 24.31 -1.76
CA SER A 6 4.70 23.84 -2.65
C SER A 6 4.45 22.57 -3.47
N VAL A 7 3.79 22.71 -4.62
CA VAL A 7 4.19 21.99 -5.85
C VAL A 7 4.14 23.01 -6.99
N ARG A 8 5.30 23.62 -7.26
CA ARG A 8 5.51 24.46 -8.44
C ARG A 8 5.75 23.52 -9.62
N ASN A 9 4.81 23.50 -10.58
CA ASN A 9 4.86 22.99 -11.95
C ASN A 9 5.92 21.91 -12.28
N ARG A 10 5.43 20.69 -12.55
CA ARG A 10 5.91 19.69 -13.57
C ARG A 10 5.48 18.24 -13.27
N SER A 11 4.80 17.96 -12.15
CA SER A 11 4.48 16.59 -11.72
C SER A 11 3.09 16.06 -12.13
N PHE A 12 2.24 16.89 -12.74
CA PHE A 12 0.85 16.51 -13.04
C PHE A 12 0.74 15.47 -14.16
N VAL A 13 1.74 15.38 -15.03
CA VAL A 13 1.76 14.46 -16.18
C VAL A 13 1.96 12.99 -15.76
N LEU A 14 2.64 12.73 -14.64
CA LEU A 14 2.88 11.34 -14.17
C LEU A 14 1.78 10.81 -13.24
N SER A 15 0.95 11.69 -12.68
CA SER A 15 -0.23 11.29 -11.88
C SER A 15 -1.50 11.20 -12.72
N GLY A 16 -1.55 11.84 -13.89
CA GLY A 16 -2.67 11.75 -14.84
C GLY A 16 -2.74 10.41 -15.58
N ILE A 17 -1.60 9.75 -15.81
CA ILE A 17 -1.53 8.45 -16.51
C ILE A 17 -2.17 7.30 -15.69
N ALA A 18 -2.25 7.44 -14.36
CA ALA A 18 -2.92 6.47 -13.49
C ALA A 18 -4.42 6.75 -13.30
N LEU A 19 -4.92 7.91 -13.73
CA LEU A 19 -6.32 8.33 -13.54
C LEU A 19 -7.17 8.32 -14.82
N LEU A 20 -6.55 8.11 -15.99
CA LEU A 20 -7.21 8.22 -17.30
C LEU A 20 -7.70 6.89 -17.90
N LEU A 21 -7.63 5.77 -17.17
CA LEU A 21 -8.24 4.50 -17.59
C LEU A 21 -9.77 4.46 -17.46
N GLY A 22 -10.44 5.62 -17.41
CA GLY A 22 -11.90 5.70 -17.41
C GLY A 22 -12.43 7.05 -17.86
N ALA A 23 -12.68 7.24 -19.16
CA ALA A 23 -13.79 8.07 -19.71
C ALA A 23 -13.77 8.13 -21.26
N ALA A 24 -14.77 7.46 -21.84
CA ALA A 24 -15.52 7.67 -23.10
C ALA A 24 -14.90 8.09 -24.47
N VAL A 25 -15.20 7.27 -25.50
CA VAL A 25 -16.06 7.55 -26.71
C VAL A 25 -15.53 8.19 -28.04
N SER A 26 -15.69 7.39 -29.13
CA SER A 26 -15.95 7.65 -30.60
C SER A 26 -14.86 8.33 -31.48
N LEU A 27 -14.62 8.06 -32.79
CA LEU A 27 -15.14 7.21 -33.90
C LEU A 27 -14.11 7.27 -35.09
N GLY A 28 -14.11 6.32 -36.05
CA GLY A 28 -13.69 6.59 -37.45
C GLY A 28 -12.56 5.74 -38.09
N VAL A 29 -12.97 4.85 -39.01
CA VAL A 29 -12.30 3.71 -39.69
C VAL A 29 -11.23 4.09 -40.74
N SER A 30 -10.23 3.22 -40.98
CA SER A 30 -9.67 2.96 -42.34
C SER A 30 -8.95 1.60 -42.41
N ARG A 31 -8.98 0.99 -43.60
CA ARG A 31 -8.77 -0.42 -43.99
C ARG A 31 -7.34 -1.00 -43.94
N LEU A 32 -7.27 -2.26 -43.46
CA LEU A 32 -6.77 -3.52 -44.07
C LEU A 32 -5.28 -3.69 -44.45
N GLU A 33 -4.56 -4.36 -43.53
CA GLU A 33 -3.82 -5.61 -43.77
C GLU A 33 -4.37 -6.65 -42.76
N GLU A 34 -4.19 -7.97 -42.99
CA GLU A 34 -4.64 -9.01 -42.04
C GLU A 34 -4.01 -8.75 -40.66
N THR A 35 -4.78 -8.11 -39.79
CA THR A 35 -4.31 -7.68 -38.47
C THR A 35 -4.28 -8.91 -37.58
N PRO A 36 -3.11 -9.27 -37.00
CA PRO A 36 -3.03 -10.41 -36.12
C PRO A 36 -3.94 -10.18 -34.90
N PRO A 37 -4.68 -11.20 -34.42
CA PRO A 37 -5.41 -11.11 -33.16
C PRO A 37 -4.52 -10.56 -32.03
N PRO A 38 -5.01 -9.66 -31.15
CA PRO A 38 -4.20 -9.06 -30.10
C PRO A 38 -3.44 -10.07 -29.23
N GLU A 39 -4.06 -11.23 -28.96
CA GLU A 39 -3.47 -12.33 -28.19
C GLU A 39 -2.22 -12.94 -28.84
N ASN A 40 -2.06 -12.82 -30.16
CA ASN A 40 -0.87 -13.30 -30.87
C ASN A 40 0.36 -12.44 -30.59
N LEU A 41 0.17 -11.24 -30.05
CA LEU A 41 1.22 -10.29 -29.71
C LEU A 41 1.63 -10.38 -28.23
N LEU A 42 0.95 -11.25 -27.46
CA LEU A 42 1.18 -11.41 -26.03
C LEU A 42 2.06 -12.64 -25.78
N PRO A 43 3.06 -12.53 -24.90
CA PRO A 43 4.03 -13.59 -24.68
C PRO A 43 3.43 -14.83 -24.00
N ALA A 44 3.90 -16.03 -24.37
CA ALA A 44 3.48 -17.29 -23.72
C ALA A 44 3.93 -17.40 -22.25
N ASP A 45 4.92 -16.62 -21.83
CA ASP A 45 5.43 -16.57 -20.47
C ASP A 45 4.75 -15.51 -19.57
N ALA A 46 3.57 -15.06 -19.98
CA ALA A 46 2.74 -14.12 -19.23
C ALA A 46 2.30 -14.67 -17.85
N VAL A 47 2.84 -14.07 -16.80
CA VAL A 47 2.40 -14.22 -15.41
C VAL A 47 1.11 -13.43 -15.17
N VAL A 48 0.98 -12.25 -15.78
CA VAL A 48 -0.28 -11.49 -15.78
C VAL A 48 -0.79 -11.44 -17.20
N LEU A 49 -2.07 -11.73 -17.39
CA LEU A 49 -2.80 -11.46 -18.62
C LEU A 49 -4.09 -10.72 -18.30
N CYS A 50 -4.41 -9.70 -19.09
CA CYS A 50 -5.66 -8.99 -19.06
C CYS A 50 -6.05 -8.66 -20.50
N GLN A 51 -7.24 -9.06 -20.94
CA GLN A 51 -7.79 -8.74 -22.24
C GLN A 51 -9.20 -8.21 -22.07
N TRP A 52 -9.46 -7.09 -22.73
CA TRP A 52 -10.77 -6.50 -22.85
C TRP A 52 -11.05 -6.20 -24.32
N ASP A 53 -12.19 -6.63 -24.82
CA ASP A 53 -12.52 -6.56 -26.26
C ASP A 53 -13.17 -5.21 -26.67
N GLY A 54 -13.43 -4.34 -25.69
CA GLY A 54 -14.10 -3.05 -25.89
C GLY A 54 -15.62 -3.20 -26.09
N PHE A 55 -16.36 -2.09 -26.04
CA PHE A 55 -17.82 -2.15 -26.19
C PHE A 55 -18.29 -2.34 -27.62
N THR A 56 -17.51 -1.94 -28.64
CA THR A 56 -17.95 -2.04 -30.04
C THR A 56 -18.13 -3.48 -30.49
N ALA A 57 -17.28 -4.40 -30.00
CA ALA A 57 -17.42 -5.82 -30.31
C ALA A 57 -18.70 -6.46 -29.73
N HIS A 58 -19.27 -5.82 -28.71
CA HIS A 58 -20.37 -6.34 -27.90
C HIS A 58 -21.58 -5.40 -27.88
N GLU A 59 -21.73 -4.54 -28.88
CA GLU A 59 -22.69 -3.43 -28.84
C GLU A 59 -24.14 -3.92 -28.64
N ALA A 60 -24.53 -5.00 -29.33
CA ALA A 60 -25.87 -5.55 -29.24
C ALA A 60 -26.21 -6.08 -27.85
N ALA A 61 -25.27 -6.77 -27.19
CA ALA A 61 -25.44 -7.23 -25.81
C ALA A 61 -25.31 -6.09 -24.79
N TRP A 62 -24.41 -5.13 -25.04
CA TRP A 62 -24.21 -3.95 -24.18
C TRP A 62 -25.50 -3.13 -24.06
N ARG A 63 -26.17 -2.88 -25.18
CA ARG A 63 -27.46 -2.17 -25.23
C ARG A 63 -28.59 -2.83 -24.44
N GLN A 64 -28.49 -4.14 -24.16
CA GLN A 64 -29.50 -4.87 -23.36
C GLN A 64 -29.27 -4.75 -21.85
N THR A 65 -28.11 -4.23 -21.44
CA THR A 65 -27.75 -4.18 -20.01
C THR A 65 -28.44 -3.04 -19.28
N ALA A 66 -28.72 -3.26 -17.99
CA ALA A 66 -29.13 -2.17 -17.09
C ALA A 66 -28.07 -1.06 -16.99
N ALA A 67 -26.80 -1.41 -17.19
CA ALA A 67 -25.69 -0.47 -17.19
C ALA A 67 -25.75 0.51 -18.36
N TYR A 68 -26.16 0.07 -19.55
CA TYR A 68 -26.35 0.93 -20.70
C TYR A 68 -27.49 1.92 -20.48
N GLU A 69 -28.66 1.42 -20.05
CA GLU A 69 -29.81 2.26 -19.69
C GLU A 69 -29.42 3.28 -18.61
N ALA A 70 -28.71 2.84 -17.56
CA ALA A 70 -28.28 3.69 -16.46
C ALA A 70 -27.25 4.74 -16.84
N LEU A 71 -26.24 4.40 -17.65
CA LEU A 71 -25.13 5.30 -17.96
C LEU A 71 -25.42 6.14 -19.20
N VAL A 72 -25.91 5.53 -20.27
CA VAL A 72 -26.06 6.17 -21.58
C VAL A 72 -27.42 6.83 -21.70
N GLU A 73 -28.52 6.09 -21.49
CA GLU A 73 -29.87 6.64 -21.70
C GLU A 73 -30.28 7.67 -20.64
N SER A 74 -29.69 7.62 -19.44
CA SER A 74 -29.92 8.64 -18.41
C SER A 74 -29.23 9.98 -18.71
N GLY A 75 -28.25 10.02 -19.62
CA GLY A 75 -27.38 11.18 -19.86
C GLY A 75 -26.15 11.28 -18.95
N CYS A 76 -25.92 10.31 -18.04
CA CYS A 76 -24.73 10.30 -17.18
C CYS A 76 -23.41 10.21 -17.96
N ALA A 77 -23.38 9.43 -19.06
CA ALA A 77 -22.22 9.29 -19.92
C ALA A 77 -21.89 10.61 -20.63
N ASP A 78 -22.91 11.34 -21.07
CA ASP A 78 -22.75 12.66 -21.70
C ASP A 78 -22.22 13.69 -20.69
N PHE A 79 -22.74 13.69 -19.47
CA PHE A 79 -22.21 14.52 -18.39
C PHE A 79 -20.73 14.22 -18.10
N ALA A 80 -20.37 12.94 -17.96
CA ALA A 80 -19.00 12.52 -17.72
C ALA A 80 -18.06 12.89 -18.88
N LYS A 81 -18.54 12.76 -20.12
CA LYS A 81 -17.81 13.16 -21.33
C LYS A 81 -17.53 14.66 -21.34
N LYS A 82 -18.55 15.52 -21.17
CA LYS A 82 -18.38 16.98 -21.11
C LYS A 82 -17.40 17.41 -20.01
N LEU A 83 -17.49 16.77 -18.83
CA LEU A 83 -16.57 17.04 -17.72
C LEU A 83 -15.14 16.68 -18.09
N ALA A 84 -14.91 15.52 -18.72
CA ALA A 84 -13.60 15.10 -19.17
C ALA A 84 -13.02 16.04 -20.24
N GLU A 85 -13.80 16.35 -21.28
CA GLU A 85 -13.41 17.26 -22.37
C GLU A 85 -12.96 18.62 -21.83
N GLY A 86 -13.72 19.23 -20.93
CA GLY A 86 -13.35 20.54 -20.40
C GLY A 86 -12.25 20.53 -19.34
N LEU A 87 -11.98 19.40 -18.67
CA LEU A 87 -10.76 19.23 -17.87
C LEU A 87 -9.53 19.04 -18.77
N LEU A 88 -9.68 18.30 -19.88
CA LEU A 88 -8.62 18.06 -20.86
C LEU A 88 -8.28 19.30 -21.67
N ALA A 89 -9.23 20.21 -21.89
CA ALA A 89 -8.98 21.53 -22.48
C ALA A 89 -7.96 22.39 -21.70
N GLN A 90 -7.68 22.05 -20.44
CA GLN A 90 -6.65 22.72 -19.63
C GLN A 90 -5.24 22.12 -19.81
N ALA A 91 -5.11 20.99 -20.51
CA ALA A 91 -3.83 20.41 -20.91
C ALA A 91 -3.33 21.04 -22.22
N PRO A 92 -2.02 20.94 -22.54
CA PRO A 92 -1.52 21.32 -23.87
C PRO A 92 -2.34 20.62 -24.97
N PRO A 93 -2.76 21.32 -26.04
CA PRO A 93 -3.69 20.78 -27.05
C PRO A 93 -3.28 19.40 -27.58
N ASP A 94 -2.00 19.25 -27.93
CA ASP A 94 -1.46 18.00 -28.46
C ASP A 94 -1.57 16.83 -27.45
N VAL A 95 -1.44 17.09 -26.15
CA VAL A 95 -1.57 16.08 -25.08
C VAL A 95 -3.02 15.75 -24.82
N ALA A 96 -3.91 16.74 -24.87
CA ALA A 96 -5.35 16.54 -24.70
C ALA A 96 -5.90 15.60 -25.79
N THR A 97 -5.60 15.88 -27.06
CA THR A 97 -6.07 15.06 -28.19
C THR A 97 -5.56 13.62 -28.11
N LEU A 98 -4.26 13.40 -27.82
CA LEU A 98 -3.73 12.04 -27.67
C LEU A 98 -4.47 11.27 -26.55
N LEU A 99 -4.71 11.93 -25.41
CA LEU A 99 -5.39 11.29 -24.28
C LEU A 99 -6.84 10.95 -24.62
N GLU A 100 -7.56 11.85 -25.29
CA GLU A 100 -8.92 11.60 -25.77
C GLU A 100 -8.96 10.41 -26.73
N ASP A 101 -8.10 10.40 -27.76
CA ASP A 101 -8.07 9.34 -28.76
C ASP A 101 -7.63 8.00 -28.16
N ALA A 102 -6.66 7.99 -27.25
CA ALA A 102 -6.20 6.78 -26.58
C ALA A 102 -7.31 6.16 -25.70
N VAL A 103 -7.98 6.97 -24.88
CA VAL A 103 -9.05 6.48 -24.00
C VAL A 103 -10.26 6.05 -24.81
N GLY A 104 -10.66 6.82 -25.81
CA GLY A 104 -11.74 6.46 -26.74
C GLY A 104 -11.45 5.15 -27.47
N SER A 105 -10.19 4.93 -27.88
CA SER A 105 -9.79 3.69 -28.53
C SER A 105 -9.84 2.49 -27.59
N VAL A 106 -9.33 2.60 -26.36
CA VAL A 106 -9.41 1.52 -25.37
C VAL A 106 -10.87 1.13 -25.14
N ILE A 107 -11.75 2.13 -24.97
CA ILE A 107 -13.16 1.90 -24.62
C ILE A 107 -13.95 1.23 -25.74
N SER A 108 -13.71 1.65 -26.97
CA SER A 108 -14.45 1.14 -28.14
C SER A 108 -13.87 -0.17 -28.65
N LYS A 109 -12.55 -0.23 -28.85
CA LYS A 109 -11.89 -1.28 -29.62
C LYS A 109 -11.25 -2.36 -28.77
N GLY A 110 -10.97 -2.07 -27.49
CA GLY A 110 -10.35 -2.99 -26.55
C GLY A 110 -8.88 -2.71 -26.25
N VAL A 111 -8.35 -3.46 -25.29
CA VAL A 111 -6.95 -3.44 -24.86
C VAL A 111 -6.54 -4.82 -24.34
N SER A 112 -5.33 -5.25 -24.70
CA SER A 112 -4.69 -6.41 -24.08
C SER A 112 -3.40 -6.02 -23.39
N PHE A 113 -3.13 -6.66 -22.26
CA PHE A 113 -1.98 -6.41 -21.42
C PHE A 113 -1.42 -7.72 -20.90
N ALA A 114 -0.09 -7.85 -20.95
CA ALA A 114 0.61 -8.97 -20.35
C ALA A 114 1.85 -8.52 -19.60
N ILE A 115 2.15 -9.17 -18.47
CA ILE A 115 3.45 -9.11 -17.80
C ILE A 115 4.05 -10.50 -17.85
N ALA A 116 5.23 -10.63 -18.43
CA ALA A 116 5.95 -11.88 -18.53
C ALA A 116 7.22 -11.87 -17.68
N LEU A 117 7.57 -13.07 -17.19
CA LEU A 117 8.83 -13.35 -16.50
C LEU A 117 9.54 -14.47 -17.26
N ASN A 118 10.85 -14.32 -17.47
CA ASN A 118 11.65 -15.40 -18.05
C ASN A 118 11.63 -16.64 -17.14
N GLY A 119 11.56 -17.83 -17.74
CA GLY A 119 11.96 -19.07 -17.07
C GLY A 119 13.44 -19.34 -17.36
N GLY A 120 14.26 -19.54 -16.32
CA GLY A 120 15.68 -19.88 -16.49
C GLY A 120 16.54 -19.64 -15.24
N GLN A 121 17.81 -20.07 -15.27
CA GLN A 121 18.77 -19.78 -14.21
C GLN A 121 19.24 -18.32 -14.27
N GLY A 122 18.79 -17.49 -13.32
CA GLY A 122 19.17 -16.09 -13.20
C GLY A 122 18.10 -15.24 -12.48
N PRO A 123 18.37 -13.96 -12.17
CA PRO A 123 17.36 -13.07 -11.60
C PRO A 123 16.22 -12.85 -12.61
N PRO A 124 14.97 -12.78 -12.15
CA PRO A 124 13.82 -12.61 -13.03
C PRO A 124 13.93 -11.29 -13.80
N THR A 125 13.74 -11.36 -15.11
CA THR A 125 13.73 -10.20 -16.02
C THR A 125 12.30 -9.92 -16.46
N PRO A 126 11.55 -9.06 -15.76
CA PRO A 126 10.19 -8.74 -16.14
C PRO A 126 10.15 -7.86 -17.39
N PHE A 127 9.16 -8.11 -18.23
CA PHE A 127 8.72 -7.17 -19.24
C PHE A 127 7.21 -7.17 -19.37
N ALA A 128 6.65 -6.04 -19.75
CA ALA A 128 5.23 -5.87 -19.98
C ALA A 128 4.98 -5.47 -21.44
N VAL A 129 3.87 -5.97 -21.99
CA VAL A 129 3.38 -5.66 -23.32
C VAL A 129 1.95 -5.16 -23.19
N LEU A 130 1.66 -4.01 -23.76
CA LEU A 130 0.34 -3.41 -23.88
C LEU A 130 0.00 -3.30 -25.36
N VAL A 131 -1.16 -3.82 -25.75
CA VAL A 131 -1.66 -3.80 -27.11
C VAL A 131 -2.96 -3.01 -27.11
N LEU A 132 -2.95 -1.80 -27.67
CA LEU A 132 -4.16 -1.04 -27.92
C LEU A 132 -4.79 -1.53 -29.22
N HIS A 133 -6.04 -1.99 -29.13
CA HIS A 133 -6.70 -2.67 -30.24
C HIS A 133 -7.08 -1.66 -31.34
N ARG A 134 -6.69 -1.92 -32.59
CA ARG A 134 -7.07 -1.07 -33.74
C ARG A 134 -6.71 0.42 -33.55
N SER A 135 -5.56 0.71 -32.93
CA SER A 135 -5.08 2.04 -32.53
C SER A 135 -3.74 2.46 -33.15
N SER A 136 -3.28 1.85 -34.24
CA SER A 136 -1.97 2.11 -34.83
C SER A 136 -1.68 3.59 -35.16
N ARG A 137 -2.73 4.39 -35.43
CA ARG A 137 -2.59 5.85 -35.65
C ARG A 137 -1.97 6.59 -34.46
N LEU A 138 -2.23 6.13 -33.23
CA LEU A 138 -1.68 6.71 -32.00
C LEU A 138 -0.16 6.61 -31.93
N ALA A 139 0.47 5.67 -32.64
CA ALA A 139 1.92 5.50 -32.65
C ALA A 139 2.64 6.77 -33.13
N ALA A 140 2.11 7.39 -34.20
CA ALA A 140 2.68 8.60 -34.80
C ALA A 140 2.45 9.85 -33.94
N GLU A 141 1.34 9.89 -33.20
CA GLU A 141 1.01 10.97 -32.26
C GLU A 141 1.88 10.89 -31.01
N LEU A 142 2.03 9.69 -30.43
CA LEU A 142 2.98 9.41 -29.35
C LEU A 142 4.40 9.83 -29.73
N GLN A 143 4.85 9.49 -30.94
CA GLN A 143 6.16 9.86 -31.44
C GLN A 143 6.33 11.38 -31.58
N ARG A 144 5.32 12.10 -32.11
CA ARG A 144 5.34 13.57 -32.19
C ARG A 144 5.46 14.21 -30.81
N LEU A 145 4.64 13.77 -29.86
CA LEU A 145 4.63 14.29 -28.50
C LEU A 145 5.92 14.00 -27.74
N VAL A 146 6.46 12.79 -27.86
CA VAL A 146 7.71 12.42 -27.20
C VAL A 146 8.87 13.27 -27.74
N ARG A 147 8.92 13.54 -29.06
CA ARG A 147 9.94 14.44 -29.63
C ARG A 147 9.81 15.89 -29.13
N GLN A 148 8.59 16.37 -28.87
CA GLN A 148 8.36 17.72 -28.33
C GLN A 148 8.61 17.80 -26.81
N ALA A 149 8.31 16.73 -26.06
CA ALA A 149 8.35 16.70 -24.60
C ALA A 149 9.67 16.18 -24.01
N ALA A 150 10.45 15.41 -24.78
CA ALA A 150 11.75 14.91 -24.35
C ALA A 150 12.74 16.07 -24.24
N GLY A 151 12.86 16.63 -23.03
CA GLY A 151 14.07 17.37 -22.65
C GLY A 151 15.31 16.47 -22.72
N PRO A 152 16.53 16.99 -22.46
CA PRO A 152 17.82 16.31 -22.68
C PRO A 152 18.09 15.08 -21.77
N ARG A 153 17.06 14.48 -21.17
CA ARG A 153 17.18 13.40 -20.19
C ARG A 153 16.93 12.00 -20.76
N VAL A 154 16.15 11.86 -21.84
CA VAL A 154 15.84 10.55 -22.46
C VAL A 154 16.04 10.70 -23.97
N GLU A 155 16.99 9.95 -24.54
CA GLU A 155 17.23 9.92 -25.98
C GLU A 155 16.36 8.83 -26.63
N TRP A 156 15.34 9.26 -27.36
CA TRP A 156 14.48 8.37 -28.14
C TRP A 156 15.08 8.16 -29.53
N GLN A 157 15.20 6.89 -29.92
CA GLN A 157 15.78 6.49 -31.20
C GLN A 157 14.79 5.61 -31.96
N GLU A 158 14.85 5.69 -33.28
CA GLU A 158 14.18 4.74 -34.17
C GLU A 158 15.14 3.65 -34.57
N LYS A 159 14.73 2.40 -34.37
CA LYS A 159 15.54 1.23 -34.70
C LYS A 159 14.69 0.19 -35.41
N LYS A 160 15.26 -0.44 -36.43
CA LYS A 160 14.67 -1.62 -37.04
C LYS A 160 15.03 -2.86 -36.22
N ILE A 161 14.03 -3.53 -35.66
CA ILE A 161 14.18 -4.71 -34.80
C ILE A 161 13.21 -5.79 -35.28
N ASN A 162 13.70 -7.00 -35.58
CA ASN A 162 12.89 -8.10 -36.13
C ASN A 162 11.96 -7.67 -37.28
N GLY A 163 12.49 -6.86 -38.20
CA GLY A 163 11.75 -6.33 -39.36
C GLY A 163 10.88 -5.10 -39.10
N ARG A 164 10.64 -4.73 -37.83
CA ARG A 164 9.72 -3.65 -37.41
C ARG A 164 10.45 -2.35 -37.15
N GLN A 165 9.84 -1.23 -37.52
CA GLN A 165 10.32 0.10 -37.13
C GLN A 165 9.80 0.41 -35.73
N VAL A 166 10.71 0.44 -34.75
CA VAL A 166 10.35 0.65 -33.34
C VAL A 166 10.93 1.98 -32.86
N VAL A 167 10.10 2.77 -32.18
CA VAL A 167 10.56 3.93 -31.41
C VAL A 167 10.91 3.42 -30.01
N TRP A 168 12.13 3.66 -29.55
CA TRP A 168 12.66 3.06 -28.33
C TRP A 168 13.59 4.02 -27.57
N ALA A 169 13.65 3.86 -26.25
CA ALA A 169 14.65 4.49 -25.39
C ALA A 169 14.98 3.63 -24.16
N ALA A 170 16.22 3.75 -23.67
CA ALA A 170 16.61 3.28 -22.36
C ALA A 170 16.21 4.28 -21.26
N LEU A 171 15.77 3.79 -20.10
CA LEU A 171 15.36 4.65 -18.99
C LEU A 171 16.59 5.18 -18.21
N PRO A 172 16.74 6.51 -18.00
CA PRO A 172 18.00 7.10 -17.50
C PRO A 172 18.39 6.70 -16.08
N ARG A 173 17.41 6.32 -15.25
CA ARG A 173 17.64 5.88 -13.87
C ARG A 173 17.86 4.37 -13.75
N THR A 174 17.55 3.62 -14.81
CA THR A 174 17.57 2.16 -14.87
C THR A 174 17.93 1.75 -16.30
N PRO A 175 19.21 1.88 -16.71
CA PRO A 175 19.62 1.74 -18.11
C PRO A 175 19.33 0.36 -18.72
N ASN A 176 19.15 -0.67 -17.90
CA ASN A 176 18.75 -2.01 -18.34
C ASN A 176 17.25 -2.14 -18.64
N VAL A 177 16.45 -1.13 -18.32
CA VAL A 177 15.02 -1.07 -18.61
C VAL A 177 14.83 -0.18 -19.82
N GLU A 178 14.22 -0.75 -20.85
CA GLU A 178 13.84 -0.06 -22.08
C GLU A 178 12.33 0.10 -22.17
N ALA A 179 11.90 1.11 -22.92
CA ALA A 179 10.52 1.30 -23.32
C ALA A 179 10.47 1.62 -24.81
N GLY A 180 9.41 1.20 -25.47
CA GLY A 180 9.22 1.52 -26.88
C GLY A 180 7.87 1.07 -27.42
N TRP A 181 7.57 1.51 -28.63
CA TRP A 181 6.31 1.22 -29.29
C TRP A 181 6.45 1.16 -30.81
N TRP A 182 5.51 0.46 -31.44
CA TRP A 182 5.38 0.36 -32.88
C TRP A 182 3.92 0.01 -33.26
N SER A 183 3.63 0.08 -34.55
CA SER A 183 2.36 -0.37 -35.11
C SER A 183 2.49 -1.80 -35.63
N GLU A 184 1.56 -2.67 -35.23
CA GLU A 184 1.48 -4.06 -35.71
C GLU A 184 0.11 -4.28 -36.37
N GLY A 185 0.06 -4.26 -37.70
CA GLY A 185 -1.22 -4.15 -38.42
C GLY A 185 -2.00 -2.92 -37.94
N GLU A 186 -3.26 -3.11 -37.54
CA GLU A 186 -4.07 -2.04 -36.96
C GLU A 186 -3.75 -1.75 -35.47
N HIS A 187 -2.91 -2.53 -34.79
CA HIS A 187 -2.62 -2.37 -33.36
C HIS A 187 -1.50 -1.36 -33.07
N LEU A 188 -1.59 -0.70 -31.92
CA LEU A 188 -0.43 -0.05 -31.29
C LEU A 188 0.10 -0.97 -30.20
N VAL A 189 1.36 -1.37 -30.32
CA VAL A 189 2.05 -2.19 -29.32
C VAL A 189 3.03 -1.33 -28.56
N ILE A 190 2.97 -1.39 -27.23
CA ILE A 190 3.88 -0.72 -26.30
C ILE A 190 4.53 -1.80 -25.44
N ALA A 191 5.86 -1.79 -25.35
CA ALA A 191 6.59 -2.71 -24.49
C ALA A 191 7.54 -1.96 -23.55
N ILE A 192 7.66 -2.45 -22.31
CA ILE A 192 8.51 -1.88 -21.28
C ILE A 192 9.13 -2.97 -20.40
N GLY A 193 10.42 -2.87 -20.08
CA GLY A 193 11.10 -3.86 -19.25
C GLY A 193 12.52 -4.16 -19.68
N ILE A 194 13.06 -5.29 -19.23
CA ILE A 194 14.41 -5.73 -19.58
C ILE A 194 14.35 -6.52 -20.90
N GLN A 195 15.04 -6.04 -21.94
CA GLN A 195 14.97 -6.61 -23.31
C GLN A 195 13.53 -6.72 -23.84
N ALA A 196 12.64 -5.83 -23.39
CA ALA A 196 11.21 -5.89 -23.66
C ALA A 196 10.90 -5.81 -25.17
N ILE A 197 11.64 -4.99 -25.91
CA ILE A 197 11.38 -4.74 -27.33
C ILE A 197 11.77 -5.94 -28.18
N GLU A 198 12.97 -6.48 -27.97
CA GLU A 198 13.43 -7.68 -28.68
C GLU A 198 12.47 -8.86 -28.45
N ARG A 199 12.03 -9.06 -27.20
CA ARG A 199 11.10 -10.14 -26.85
C ARG A 199 9.72 -9.93 -27.43
N ALA A 200 9.14 -8.74 -27.28
CA ALA A 200 7.80 -8.48 -27.77
C ALA A 200 7.73 -8.52 -29.31
N THR A 201 8.77 -8.04 -30.00
CA THR A 201 8.88 -8.16 -31.47
C THR A 201 9.13 -9.60 -31.93
N SER A 202 9.82 -10.43 -31.14
CA SER A 202 9.98 -11.87 -31.42
C SER A 202 8.65 -12.63 -31.31
N VAL A 203 7.81 -12.27 -30.33
CA VAL A 203 6.45 -12.84 -30.21
C VAL A 203 5.62 -12.44 -31.42
N ALA A 204 5.62 -11.14 -31.77
CA ALA A 204 4.92 -10.63 -32.94
C ALA A 204 5.42 -11.25 -34.26
N ALA A 205 6.71 -11.60 -34.37
CA ALA A 205 7.29 -12.29 -35.52
C ALA A 205 6.93 -13.79 -35.59
N GLY A 206 6.33 -14.35 -34.54
CA GLY A 206 6.07 -15.78 -34.42
C GLY A 206 7.32 -16.63 -34.17
N THR A 207 8.48 -16.01 -33.91
CA THR A 207 9.72 -16.74 -33.59
C THR A 207 9.74 -17.28 -32.16
N THR A 208 8.91 -16.69 -31.29
CA THR A 208 8.67 -17.18 -29.93
C THR A 208 7.17 -17.44 -29.70
N PRO A 209 6.80 -18.45 -28.91
CA PRO A 209 5.39 -18.77 -28.68
C PRO A 209 4.63 -17.60 -28.02
N ASN A 210 3.41 -17.37 -28.51
CA ASN A 210 2.48 -16.43 -27.92
C ASN A 210 1.52 -17.13 -26.92
N VAL A 211 0.71 -16.32 -26.24
CA VAL A 211 -0.17 -16.77 -25.15
C VAL A 211 -1.16 -17.88 -25.56
N THR A 212 -1.55 -17.94 -26.84
CA THR A 212 -2.52 -18.92 -27.35
C THR A 212 -2.03 -20.37 -27.29
N HIS A 213 -0.71 -20.55 -27.23
CA HIS A 213 -0.08 -21.87 -27.16
C HIS A 213 -0.12 -22.47 -25.75
N THR A 214 -0.38 -21.66 -24.73
CA THR A 214 -0.34 -22.04 -23.32
C THR A 214 -1.51 -22.96 -22.93
N GLN A 215 -1.28 -23.83 -21.94
CA GLN A 215 -2.33 -24.67 -21.38
C GLN A 215 -3.42 -23.84 -20.68
N LEU A 216 -3.04 -22.72 -20.05
CA LEU A 216 -3.99 -21.79 -19.42
C LEU A 216 -4.96 -21.22 -20.44
N TRP A 217 -4.46 -20.74 -21.58
CA TRP A 217 -5.33 -20.26 -22.67
C TRP A 217 -6.26 -21.36 -23.15
N LYS A 218 -5.73 -22.53 -23.52
CA LYS A 218 -6.54 -23.67 -23.99
C LYS A 218 -7.61 -24.10 -22.98
N THR A 219 -7.28 -24.07 -21.69
CA THR A 219 -8.18 -24.53 -20.61
C THR A 219 -9.28 -23.51 -20.30
N TYR A 220 -8.94 -22.22 -20.22
CA TYR A 220 -9.85 -21.20 -19.69
C TYR A 220 -10.41 -20.26 -20.75
N HIS A 221 -9.66 -19.96 -21.81
CA HIS A 221 -10.17 -19.09 -22.88
C HIS A 221 -11.27 -19.78 -23.70
N ALA A 222 -11.15 -21.10 -23.94
CA ALA A 222 -12.15 -21.89 -24.68
C ALA A 222 -13.46 -22.11 -23.91
N ARG A 223 -13.47 -21.96 -22.57
CA ARG A 223 -14.66 -22.10 -21.74
C ARG A 223 -15.60 -20.90 -21.97
N LYS A 224 -16.49 -21.02 -22.95
CA LYS A 224 -17.61 -20.11 -23.14
C LYS A 224 -18.80 -20.61 -22.33
N ARG A 225 -19.48 -19.70 -21.64
CA ARG A 225 -20.75 -19.99 -20.96
C ARG A 225 -21.89 -19.63 -21.90
N ALA A 226 -22.81 -20.56 -22.13
CA ALA A 226 -23.99 -20.29 -22.95
C ALA A 226 -24.80 -19.12 -22.37
N GLY A 227 -25.24 -18.21 -23.23
CA GLY A 227 -26.01 -17.02 -22.83
C GLY A 227 -25.19 -15.88 -22.23
N VAL A 228 -23.85 -16.01 -22.17
CA VAL A 228 -22.97 -14.93 -21.67
C VAL A 228 -21.98 -14.51 -22.74
N GLU A 229 -22.03 -13.23 -23.11
CA GLU A 229 -21.10 -12.62 -24.05
C GLU A 229 -19.90 -12.07 -23.27
N ARG A 230 -18.81 -12.84 -23.22
CA ARG A 230 -17.59 -12.46 -22.49
C ARG A 230 -16.96 -11.23 -23.12
N THR A 231 -16.68 -10.23 -22.29
CA THR A 231 -16.05 -8.96 -22.70
C THR A 231 -14.64 -8.79 -22.13
N TRP A 232 -14.37 -9.42 -20.97
CA TRP A 232 -13.10 -9.36 -20.28
C TRP A 232 -12.64 -10.74 -19.84
N PHE A 233 -11.32 -10.98 -19.93
CA PHE A 233 -10.68 -12.21 -19.51
C PHE A 233 -9.25 -11.94 -19.04
N GLY A 234 -8.81 -12.62 -18.00
CA GLY A 234 -7.44 -12.50 -17.53
C GLY A 234 -7.04 -13.56 -16.52
N TRP A 235 -5.74 -13.59 -16.24
CA TRP A 235 -5.18 -14.42 -15.19
C TRP A 235 -3.99 -13.79 -14.49
N PHE A 236 -3.70 -14.33 -13.31
CA PHE A 236 -2.49 -14.14 -12.56
C PHE A 236 -1.91 -15.52 -12.21
N ASP A 237 -0.79 -15.89 -12.83
CA ASP A 237 -0.11 -17.16 -12.62
C ASP A 237 0.87 -17.07 -11.45
N PHE A 238 0.36 -17.20 -10.22
CA PHE A 238 1.19 -17.14 -9.02
C PHE A 238 2.21 -18.28 -8.96
N ARG A 239 1.92 -19.45 -9.56
CA ARG A 239 2.86 -20.56 -9.64
C ARG A 239 4.13 -20.13 -10.35
N ARG A 240 4.00 -19.54 -11.54
CA ARG A 240 5.14 -19.05 -12.32
C ARG A 240 5.87 -17.89 -11.63
N LEU A 241 5.13 -16.98 -11.00
CA LEU A 241 5.74 -15.91 -10.19
C LEU A 241 6.60 -16.49 -9.06
N ARG A 242 6.05 -17.44 -8.30
CA ARG A 242 6.76 -18.12 -7.21
C ARG A 242 8.02 -18.81 -7.72
N GLU A 243 7.92 -19.57 -8.79
CA GLU A 243 9.07 -20.26 -9.40
C GLU A 243 10.19 -19.29 -9.79
N ALA A 244 9.84 -18.09 -10.26
CA ALA A 244 10.80 -17.07 -10.65
C ALA A 244 11.47 -16.34 -9.48
N VAL A 245 10.84 -16.30 -8.30
CA VAL A 245 11.35 -15.53 -7.14
C VAL A 245 11.81 -16.40 -5.97
N GLN A 246 11.46 -17.70 -5.95
CA GLN A 246 11.67 -18.57 -4.78
C GLN A 246 13.13 -18.61 -4.31
N ASP A 247 14.09 -18.52 -5.22
CA ASP A 247 15.52 -18.62 -4.90
C ASP A 247 16.14 -17.29 -4.45
N ILE A 248 15.42 -16.17 -4.56
CA ILE A 248 15.95 -14.85 -4.22
C ILE A 248 16.23 -14.80 -2.70
N PRO A 249 17.47 -14.49 -2.28
CA PRO A 249 17.80 -14.35 -0.88
C PRO A 249 17.21 -13.04 -0.32
N VAL A 250 16.61 -13.09 0.85
CA VAL A 250 16.22 -11.89 1.60
C VAL A 250 17.39 -11.42 2.49
N PRO A 251 17.43 -10.13 2.89
CA PRO A 251 18.53 -9.61 3.72
C PRO A 251 18.69 -10.28 5.10
N ALA A 252 17.68 -11.03 5.55
CA ALA A 252 17.71 -11.77 6.81
C ALA A 252 18.43 -13.12 6.64
N ARG A 253 19.16 -13.53 7.68
CA ARG A 253 19.89 -14.81 7.72
C ARG A 253 19.27 -15.75 8.75
N ARG A 254 19.43 -17.04 8.45
CA ARG A 254 19.07 -18.13 9.35
C ARG A 254 20.02 -18.22 10.54
N GLY A 255 19.62 -18.98 11.55
CA GLY A 255 20.47 -19.25 12.73
C GLY A 255 21.81 -19.92 12.41
N ASP A 256 21.91 -20.63 11.28
CA ASP A 256 23.12 -21.26 10.76
C ASP A 256 23.97 -20.32 9.85
N GLY A 257 23.55 -19.06 9.69
CA GLY A 257 24.23 -18.06 8.86
C GLY A 257 23.90 -18.12 7.36
N GLN A 258 23.11 -19.09 6.90
CA GLN A 258 22.65 -19.18 5.51
C GLN A 258 21.60 -18.09 5.19
N PRO A 259 21.52 -17.61 3.94
CA PRO A 259 20.49 -16.66 3.54
C PRO A 259 19.11 -17.32 3.56
N ILE A 260 18.10 -16.62 4.08
CA ILE A 260 16.69 -17.03 3.95
C ILE A 260 16.26 -16.75 2.51
N ARG A 261 15.51 -17.66 1.89
CA ARG A 261 14.99 -17.48 0.52
C ARG A 261 13.49 -17.16 0.53
N VAL A 262 13.02 -16.44 -0.49
CA VAL A 262 11.59 -16.07 -0.63
C VAL A 262 10.68 -17.29 -0.64
N GLY A 263 11.09 -18.40 -1.28
CA GLY A 263 10.31 -19.64 -1.33
C GLY A 263 10.00 -20.22 0.05
N GLN A 264 10.98 -20.16 0.97
CA GLN A 264 10.81 -20.64 2.35
C GLN A 264 9.80 -19.79 3.12
N ILE A 265 9.74 -18.49 2.83
CA ILE A 265 8.75 -17.58 3.43
C ILE A 265 7.35 -17.90 2.87
N ILE A 266 7.24 -18.09 1.55
CA ILE A 266 5.99 -18.47 0.88
C ILE A 266 5.42 -19.78 1.47
N GLU A 267 6.26 -20.80 1.65
CA GLU A 267 5.90 -22.09 2.24
C GLU A 267 5.54 -21.96 3.73
N ALA A 268 6.26 -21.14 4.50
CA ALA A 268 5.96 -20.93 5.92
C ALA A 268 4.54 -20.39 6.15
N PHE A 269 4.04 -19.55 5.24
CA PHE A 269 2.66 -19.04 5.25
C PHE A 269 1.66 -19.94 4.51
N GLY A 270 2.10 -21.07 3.93
CA GLY A 270 1.27 -22.03 3.21
C GLY A 270 0.76 -21.53 1.85
N LEU A 271 1.46 -20.58 1.22
CA LEU A 271 1.09 -20.01 -0.08
C LEU A 271 1.76 -20.73 -1.26
N ASP A 272 2.54 -21.78 -0.99
CA ASP A 272 3.22 -22.64 -1.96
C ASP A 272 2.26 -23.45 -2.84
N ARG A 273 1.00 -23.58 -2.43
CA ARG A 273 -0.05 -24.28 -3.20
C ARG A 273 -0.94 -23.35 -4.01
N VAL A 274 -0.79 -22.03 -3.91
CA VAL A 274 -1.52 -21.12 -4.80
C VAL A 274 -1.03 -21.32 -6.23
N GLY A 275 -1.95 -21.65 -7.12
CA GLY A 275 -1.73 -21.85 -8.55
C GLY A 275 -2.11 -20.60 -9.34
N THR A 276 -2.86 -20.78 -10.42
CA THR A 276 -3.34 -19.67 -11.24
C THR A 276 -4.67 -19.09 -10.70
N ILE A 277 -4.76 -17.77 -10.66
CA ILE A 277 -6.02 -17.04 -10.48
C ILE A 277 -6.53 -16.68 -11.86
N VAL A 278 -7.74 -17.12 -12.22
CA VAL A 278 -8.35 -16.86 -13.53
C VAL A 278 -9.67 -16.15 -13.32
N SER A 279 -9.90 -15.08 -14.07
CA SER A 279 -11.12 -14.30 -13.96
C SER A 279 -11.64 -13.92 -15.33
N TRP A 280 -12.96 -13.83 -15.46
CA TRP A 280 -13.62 -13.30 -16.65
C TRP A 280 -14.89 -12.55 -16.29
N SER A 281 -15.30 -11.66 -17.18
CA SER A 281 -16.55 -10.91 -17.07
C SER A 281 -17.24 -10.85 -18.43
N GLY A 282 -18.57 -10.83 -18.43
CA GLY A 282 -19.38 -10.81 -19.63
C GLY A 282 -20.78 -10.27 -19.41
N LEU A 283 -21.50 -10.07 -20.51
CA LEU A 283 -22.86 -9.54 -20.54
C LEU A 283 -23.85 -10.70 -20.59
N GLU A 284 -24.83 -10.72 -19.69
CA GLU A 284 -25.87 -11.75 -19.54
C GLU A 284 -27.23 -11.05 -19.46
N GLY A 285 -27.82 -10.75 -20.63
CA GLY A 285 -29.06 -9.97 -20.74
C GLY A 285 -28.92 -8.60 -20.07
N ARG A 286 -29.76 -8.34 -19.05
CA ARG A 286 -29.71 -7.08 -18.28
C ARG A 286 -28.49 -6.97 -17.35
N ALA A 287 -27.78 -8.05 -17.08
CA ALA A 287 -26.73 -8.12 -16.06
C ALA A 287 -25.32 -8.22 -16.63
N ILE A 288 -24.35 -7.87 -15.80
CA ILE A 288 -22.94 -8.20 -16.00
C ILE A 288 -22.61 -9.36 -15.07
N ARG A 289 -22.12 -10.45 -15.63
CA ARG A 289 -21.71 -11.65 -14.91
C ARG A 289 -20.20 -11.70 -14.82
N SER A 290 -19.67 -11.97 -13.64
CA SER A 290 -18.24 -12.21 -13.44
C SER A 290 -18.01 -13.53 -12.71
N GLU A 291 -16.92 -14.21 -13.07
CA GLU A 291 -16.48 -15.43 -12.40
C GLU A 291 -14.97 -15.37 -12.19
N THR A 292 -14.53 -15.81 -11.01
CA THR A 292 -13.13 -15.91 -10.63
C THR A 292 -12.87 -17.27 -10.02
N PHE A 293 -11.80 -17.92 -10.45
CA PHE A 293 -11.32 -19.16 -9.88
C PHE A 293 -9.89 -18.96 -9.39
N VAL A 294 -9.64 -19.31 -8.13
CA VAL A 294 -8.31 -19.30 -7.50
C VAL A 294 -7.90 -20.75 -7.30
N GLU A 295 -6.94 -21.23 -8.08
CA GLU A 295 -6.39 -22.57 -7.92
C GLU A 295 -5.61 -22.66 -6.60
N ALA A 296 -6.04 -23.57 -5.73
CA ALA A 296 -5.44 -23.83 -4.44
C ALA A 296 -5.90 -25.22 -3.98
N PRO A 297 -5.30 -26.31 -4.47
CA PRO A 297 -5.79 -27.67 -4.21
C PRO A 297 -5.62 -28.09 -2.75
N ALA A 298 -6.56 -28.89 -2.26
CA ALA A 298 -6.50 -29.53 -0.94
C ALA A 298 -5.42 -30.64 -0.87
N PRO A 299 -4.87 -30.98 0.32
CA PRO A 299 -5.06 -30.28 1.59
C PRO A 299 -4.36 -28.92 1.60
N ARG A 300 -5.03 -27.92 2.16
CA ARG A 300 -4.51 -26.55 2.29
C ARG A 300 -3.86 -26.39 3.66
N THR A 301 -2.79 -25.60 3.73
CA THR A 301 -2.03 -25.37 4.97
C THR A 301 -1.79 -23.88 5.19
N GLY A 302 -1.42 -23.51 6.42
CA GLY A 302 -1.11 -22.11 6.76
C GLY A 302 -2.31 -21.20 6.50
N LEU A 303 -2.06 -20.06 5.86
CA LEU A 303 -3.11 -19.08 5.59
C LEU A 303 -4.19 -19.60 4.62
N LEU A 304 -3.86 -20.55 3.73
CA LEU A 304 -4.86 -21.14 2.82
C LEU A 304 -5.84 -22.07 3.53
N ALA A 305 -5.45 -22.66 4.66
CA ALA A 305 -6.36 -23.49 5.46
C ALA A 305 -7.55 -22.69 6.01
N LEU A 306 -7.41 -21.36 6.11
CA LEU A 306 -8.48 -20.45 6.55
C LEU A 306 -9.62 -20.34 5.55
N ALA A 307 -9.39 -20.76 4.30
CA ALA A 307 -10.42 -20.75 3.28
C ALA A 307 -11.24 -22.06 3.28
N ASP A 308 -10.81 -23.12 3.98
CA ASP A 308 -11.55 -24.38 4.16
C ASP A 308 -12.70 -24.22 5.15
N GLN A 309 -13.66 -23.37 4.81
CA GLN A 309 -14.82 -23.06 5.62
C GLN A 309 -15.99 -23.94 5.21
N LYS A 310 -16.83 -24.31 6.18
CA LYS A 310 -18.06 -25.07 5.89
C LYS A 310 -18.99 -24.22 5.01
N PRO A 311 -19.71 -24.82 4.05
CA PRO A 311 -20.74 -24.09 3.31
C PRO A 311 -21.86 -23.60 4.23
N MET A 312 -22.47 -22.48 3.87
CA MET A 312 -23.62 -21.86 4.53
C MET A 312 -24.75 -21.62 3.53
N THR A 313 -25.94 -21.32 4.06
CA THR A 313 -27.10 -20.87 3.26
C THR A 313 -27.65 -19.56 3.82
N LEU A 314 -28.62 -18.96 3.12
CA LEU A 314 -29.31 -17.74 3.60
C LEU A 314 -29.97 -17.92 4.99
N LYS A 315 -30.28 -19.16 5.41
CA LYS A 315 -30.85 -19.45 6.74
C LYS A 315 -29.86 -19.24 7.88
N ASP A 316 -28.56 -19.22 7.60
CA ASP A 316 -27.52 -19.03 8.59
C ASP A 316 -27.29 -17.54 8.92
N LEU A 317 -27.84 -16.63 8.13
CA LEU A 317 -27.67 -15.19 8.27
C LEU A 317 -28.38 -14.65 9.52
N PRO A 318 -27.87 -13.55 10.13
CA PRO A 318 -28.58 -12.87 11.21
C PRO A 318 -29.86 -12.18 10.70
N PRO A 319 -30.76 -11.74 11.60
CA PRO A 319 -31.95 -10.98 11.21
C PRO A 319 -31.57 -9.59 10.66
N LEU A 320 -31.58 -9.45 9.34
CA LEU A 320 -31.14 -8.25 8.62
C LEU A 320 -32.24 -7.17 8.53
N PRO A 321 -31.90 -5.88 8.32
CA PRO A 321 -32.89 -4.81 8.13
C PRO A 321 -33.77 -4.98 6.90
N ALA A 322 -35.10 -4.84 7.06
CA ALA A 322 -36.06 -4.99 5.96
C ALA A 322 -35.98 -3.91 4.86
N GLY A 323 -35.55 -2.69 5.18
CA GLY A 323 -35.70 -1.50 4.32
C GLY A 323 -34.84 -1.44 3.05
N SER A 324 -33.90 -2.38 2.86
CA SER A 324 -33.10 -2.69 1.66
C SER A 324 -31.75 -3.20 2.14
N PRO A 325 -31.55 -4.52 2.29
CA PRO A 325 -30.36 -5.03 2.95
C PRO A 325 -29.18 -4.96 1.99
N SER A 326 -28.24 -4.10 2.30
CA SER A 326 -26.89 -4.26 1.78
C SER A 326 -26.07 -4.96 2.85
N PHE A 327 -25.61 -6.17 2.56
CA PHE A 327 -24.84 -6.97 3.50
C PHE A 327 -23.76 -7.81 2.82
N ALA A 328 -22.72 -8.12 3.58
CA ALA A 328 -21.72 -9.12 3.26
C ALA A 328 -21.56 -10.05 4.45
N ALA A 329 -21.71 -11.34 4.22
CA ALA A 329 -21.57 -12.37 5.23
C ALA A 329 -20.56 -13.43 4.82
N CYS A 330 -19.83 -13.96 5.78
CA CYS A 330 -18.85 -15.02 5.56
C CYS A 330 -18.86 -16.00 6.74
N ARG A 331 -18.46 -17.23 6.45
CA ARG A 331 -18.12 -18.20 7.48
C ARG A 331 -16.65 -18.08 7.78
N PHE A 332 -16.32 -17.93 9.06
CA PHE A 332 -14.96 -17.75 9.52
C PHE A 332 -14.81 -18.34 10.93
N ASP A 333 -14.05 -19.42 11.02
CA ASP A 333 -13.68 -20.03 12.30
C ASP A 333 -12.52 -19.26 12.93
N ALA A 334 -12.83 -18.42 13.92
CA ALA A 334 -11.85 -17.60 14.61
C ALA A 334 -10.84 -18.42 15.43
N SER A 335 -11.27 -19.54 16.00
CA SER A 335 -10.41 -20.43 16.81
C SER A 335 -9.39 -21.14 15.94
N ARG A 336 -9.84 -21.75 14.84
CA ARG A 336 -8.96 -22.34 13.84
C ARG A 336 -8.01 -21.28 13.26
N ALA A 337 -8.50 -20.07 13.02
CA ALA A 337 -7.66 -18.99 12.51
C ALA A 337 -6.54 -18.59 13.47
N TYR A 338 -6.83 -18.54 14.78
CA TYR A 338 -5.83 -18.30 15.81
C TYR A 338 -4.73 -19.37 15.77
N ASP A 339 -5.12 -20.64 15.70
CA ASP A 339 -4.17 -21.77 15.66
C ASP A 339 -3.30 -21.76 14.38
N GLU A 340 -3.90 -21.56 13.20
CA GLU A 340 -3.16 -21.54 11.93
C GLU A 340 -2.18 -20.36 11.85
N VAL A 341 -2.56 -19.20 12.39
CA VAL A 341 -1.70 -18.01 12.38
C VAL A 341 -0.51 -18.21 13.29
N LEU A 342 -0.72 -18.68 14.53
CA LEU A 342 0.40 -19.01 15.42
C LEU A 342 1.31 -20.09 14.82
N ARG A 343 0.74 -21.11 14.18
CA ARG A 343 1.51 -22.15 13.50
C ARG A 343 2.35 -21.59 12.34
N SER A 344 1.78 -20.69 11.54
CA SER A 344 2.48 -20.04 10.43
C SER A 344 3.60 -19.13 10.94
N VAL A 345 3.35 -18.38 12.02
CA VAL A 345 4.38 -17.57 12.69
C VAL A 345 5.51 -18.45 13.22
N ARG A 346 5.20 -19.56 13.88
CA ARG A 346 6.21 -20.52 14.37
C ARG A 346 7.07 -21.11 13.25
N ARG A 347 6.44 -21.56 12.15
CA ARG A 347 7.17 -22.03 10.95
C ARG A 347 8.08 -20.96 10.38
N PHE A 348 7.63 -19.70 10.35
CA PHE A 348 8.49 -18.60 9.91
C PHE A 348 9.65 -18.36 10.89
N LEU A 349 9.42 -18.46 12.19
CA LEU A 349 10.44 -18.30 13.22
C LEU A 349 11.51 -19.40 13.18
N GLU A 350 11.20 -20.61 12.70
CA GLU A 350 12.20 -21.67 12.45
C GLU A 350 13.31 -21.20 11.47
N LEU A 351 13.02 -20.20 10.64
CA LEU A 351 14.00 -19.56 9.76
C LEU A 351 14.87 -18.52 10.48
N ALA A 352 14.51 -18.08 11.68
CA ALA A 352 15.23 -17.07 12.44
C ALA A 352 16.30 -17.66 13.38
N PRO A 353 17.27 -16.85 13.87
CA PRO A 353 18.21 -17.26 14.92
C PRO A 353 17.53 -17.73 16.21
N ALA A 354 18.20 -18.63 16.96
CA ALA A 354 17.63 -19.28 18.14
C ALA A 354 17.28 -18.31 19.29
N ASP A 355 17.98 -17.18 19.39
CA ASP A 355 17.64 -16.10 20.32
C ASP A 355 16.34 -15.40 19.93
N ALA A 356 16.14 -15.09 18.65
CA ALA A 356 14.90 -14.51 18.15
C ALA A 356 13.70 -15.46 18.29
N GLN A 357 13.92 -16.77 18.08
CA GLN A 357 12.90 -17.80 18.33
C GLN A 357 12.47 -17.82 19.81
N ARG A 358 13.44 -17.85 20.73
CA ARG A 358 13.16 -17.83 22.18
C ARG A 358 12.43 -16.56 22.61
N GLU A 359 12.85 -15.39 22.10
CA GLU A 359 12.19 -14.12 22.41
C GLU A 359 10.74 -14.09 21.90
N ALA A 360 10.51 -14.59 20.68
CA ALA A 360 9.17 -14.65 20.10
C ALA A 360 8.26 -15.66 20.83
N GLU A 361 8.74 -16.85 21.20
CA GLU A 361 7.96 -17.80 22.00
C GLU A 361 7.68 -17.27 23.41
N ALA A 362 8.64 -16.59 24.04
CA ALA A 362 8.41 -15.92 25.32
C ALA A 362 7.35 -14.81 25.19
N LEU A 363 7.34 -14.06 24.09
CA LEU A 363 6.31 -13.07 23.81
C LEU A 363 4.94 -13.73 23.62
N ILE A 364 4.85 -14.80 22.83
CA ILE A 364 3.62 -15.56 22.58
C ILE A 364 3.08 -16.14 23.89
N ALA A 365 3.92 -16.77 24.70
CA ALA A 365 3.54 -17.31 26.00
C ALA A 365 3.06 -16.22 26.96
N SER A 366 3.66 -15.03 26.91
CA SER A 366 3.25 -13.90 27.76
C SER A 366 1.98 -13.18 27.31
N LEU A 367 1.38 -13.53 26.15
CA LEU A 367 0.21 -12.83 25.62
C LEU A 367 -0.97 -12.90 26.58
N SER A 368 -1.31 -14.09 27.06
CA SER A 368 -2.45 -14.28 27.96
C SER A 368 -2.26 -13.52 29.27
N ASP A 369 -1.06 -13.57 29.86
CA ASP A 369 -0.73 -12.82 31.08
C ASP A 369 -0.84 -11.30 30.89
N LYS A 370 -0.34 -10.79 29.76
CA LYS A 370 -0.40 -9.36 29.42
C LYS A 370 -1.82 -8.88 29.17
N LEU A 371 -2.64 -9.71 28.53
CA LEU A 371 -4.03 -9.41 28.22
C LEU A 371 -4.95 -9.63 29.44
N GLY A 372 -4.56 -10.51 30.36
CA GLY A 372 -5.34 -10.92 31.52
C GLY A 372 -6.44 -11.94 31.21
N PHE A 373 -6.43 -12.52 30.01
CA PHE A 373 -7.34 -13.57 29.54
C PHE A 373 -6.65 -14.38 28.43
N ASP A 374 -7.13 -15.60 28.17
CA ASP A 374 -6.64 -16.41 27.06
C ASP A 374 -7.31 -15.99 25.74
N PRO A 375 -6.56 -15.47 24.75
CA PRO A 375 -7.16 -14.98 23.50
C PRO A 375 -7.89 -16.05 22.71
N LYS A 376 -7.49 -17.31 22.82
CA LYS A 376 -8.16 -18.41 22.14
C LYS A 376 -9.40 -18.82 22.91
N ALA A 377 -9.22 -19.24 24.16
CA ALA A 377 -10.29 -19.87 24.94
C ALA A 377 -11.37 -18.88 25.36
N ASP A 378 -11.02 -17.63 25.65
CA ASP A 378 -11.94 -16.64 26.21
C ASP A 378 -12.56 -15.72 25.14
N LEU A 379 -11.91 -15.56 24.00
CA LEU A 379 -12.38 -14.71 22.89
C LEU A 379 -12.73 -15.53 21.64
N CYS A 380 -11.76 -16.21 21.02
CA CYS A 380 -12.01 -16.92 19.75
C CYS A 380 -13.03 -18.06 19.88
N ASP A 381 -12.91 -18.90 20.91
CA ASP A 381 -13.81 -20.04 21.16
C ASP A 381 -15.22 -19.60 21.60
N SER A 382 -15.36 -18.36 22.09
CA SER A 382 -16.65 -17.78 22.46
C SER A 382 -17.44 -17.30 21.23
N LEU A 383 -16.76 -17.05 20.11
CA LEU A 383 -17.36 -16.60 18.86
C LEU A 383 -17.77 -17.80 18.01
N GLY A 384 -18.95 -17.70 17.41
CA GLY A 384 -19.38 -18.63 16.38
C GLY A 384 -18.78 -18.31 15.01
N ASP A 385 -19.19 -19.09 14.02
CA ASP A 385 -18.57 -19.11 12.70
C ASP A 385 -19.19 -18.16 11.67
N VAL A 386 -20.24 -17.40 11.99
CA VAL A 386 -20.92 -16.50 11.04
C VAL A 386 -20.63 -15.04 11.37
N PHE A 387 -20.04 -14.34 10.41
CA PHE A 387 -19.77 -12.91 10.45
C PHE A 387 -20.59 -12.22 9.38
N CYS A 388 -21.24 -11.11 9.71
CA CYS A 388 -22.07 -10.36 8.79
C CYS A 388 -21.91 -8.86 9.01
N LEU A 389 -21.45 -8.15 7.98
CA LEU A 389 -21.50 -6.70 7.90
C LEU A 389 -22.74 -6.29 7.12
N TYR A 390 -23.55 -5.38 7.63
CA TYR A 390 -24.71 -4.87 6.92
C TYR A 390 -24.85 -3.36 7.07
N ALA A 391 -25.66 -2.75 6.20
CA ALA A 391 -26.10 -1.37 6.31
C ALA A 391 -27.62 -1.31 6.54
N ASP A 392 -28.05 -0.60 7.59
CA ASP A 392 -29.45 -0.26 7.84
C ASP A 392 -29.73 1.17 7.35
N PRO A 393 -30.46 1.35 6.22
CA PRO A 393 -30.75 2.68 5.69
C PRO A 393 -31.58 3.53 6.66
N ASN A 394 -32.35 2.91 7.56
CA ASN A 394 -33.17 3.63 8.54
C ASN A 394 -32.32 4.24 9.67
N GLN A 395 -31.05 3.83 9.79
CA GLN A 395 -30.10 4.34 10.78
C GLN A 395 -29.03 5.26 10.14
N GLY A 396 -29.14 5.55 8.83
CA GLY A 396 -28.30 6.51 8.10
C GLY A 396 -27.63 5.92 6.84
N GLY A 397 -27.70 6.64 5.70
CA GLY A 397 -27.44 6.10 4.36
C GLY A 397 -26.00 6.12 3.80
N LEU A 398 -24.97 6.47 4.59
CA LEU A 398 -23.57 6.50 4.12
C LEU A 398 -22.57 5.81 5.05
N PHE A 399 -22.75 5.89 6.37
CA PHE A 399 -21.88 5.27 7.38
C PHE A 399 -22.56 4.94 8.73
N PRO A 400 -23.48 5.77 9.28
CA PRO A 400 -24.02 5.53 10.62
C PRO A 400 -24.86 4.26 10.76
N GLY A 401 -25.47 3.79 9.65
CA GLY A 401 -26.26 2.58 9.62
C GLY A 401 -25.48 1.26 9.51
N PHE A 402 -24.15 1.29 9.47
CA PHE A 402 -23.37 0.05 9.42
C PHE A 402 -23.36 -0.70 10.75
N GLY A 403 -23.59 -2.01 10.68
CA GLY A 403 -23.48 -2.94 11.80
C GLY A 403 -22.65 -4.16 11.43
N LEU A 404 -21.66 -4.48 12.25
CA LEU A 404 -20.95 -5.76 12.24
C LEU A 404 -21.61 -6.68 13.26
N VAL A 405 -22.06 -7.84 12.81
CA VAL A 405 -22.68 -8.85 13.65
C VAL A 405 -21.88 -10.14 13.55
N VAL A 406 -21.65 -10.75 14.71
CA VAL A 406 -20.93 -12.01 14.84
C VAL A 406 -21.79 -12.97 15.63
N LYS A 407 -21.89 -14.21 15.16
CA LYS A 407 -22.54 -15.29 15.91
C LYS A 407 -21.75 -15.55 17.19
N VAL A 408 -22.43 -15.87 18.26
CA VAL A 408 -21.82 -16.11 19.57
C VAL A 408 -22.25 -17.49 20.03
N ASP A 409 -21.26 -18.32 20.38
CA ASP A 409 -21.47 -19.68 20.89
C ASP A 409 -21.43 -19.70 22.43
N ASP A 410 -20.62 -18.84 23.07
CA ASP A 410 -20.60 -18.62 24.54
C ASP A 410 -20.70 -17.12 24.89
N SER A 411 -21.93 -16.66 25.16
CA SER A 411 -22.18 -15.24 25.43
C SER A 411 -21.73 -14.78 26.82
N GLU A 412 -21.65 -15.68 27.80
CA GLU A 412 -21.24 -15.33 29.16
C GLU A 412 -19.73 -15.14 29.25
N ARG A 413 -18.98 -16.05 28.62
CA ARG A 413 -17.54 -15.93 28.49
C ARG A 413 -17.17 -14.69 27.68
N LEU A 414 -17.80 -14.47 26.52
CA LEU A 414 -17.52 -13.29 25.69
C LEU A 414 -17.76 -11.99 26.45
N ARG A 415 -18.86 -11.89 27.23
CA ARG A 415 -19.13 -10.69 28.05
C ARG A 415 -18.05 -10.45 29.08
N SER A 416 -17.64 -11.50 29.78
CA SER A 416 -16.60 -11.43 30.81
C SER A 416 -15.26 -10.94 30.24
N THR A 417 -14.86 -11.49 29.08
CA THR A 417 -13.66 -11.08 28.34
C THR A 417 -13.73 -9.63 27.88
N VAL A 418 -14.87 -9.23 27.31
CA VAL A 418 -15.05 -7.85 26.83
C VAL A 418 -15.07 -6.87 27.99
N ASP A 419 -15.69 -7.18 29.13
CA ASP A 419 -15.67 -6.33 30.31
C ASP A 419 -14.24 -6.09 30.84
N LEU A 420 -13.38 -7.12 30.80
CA LEU A 420 -11.97 -6.98 31.15
C LEU A 420 -11.25 -6.02 30.17
N LEU A 421 -11.47 -6.18 28.87
CA LEU A 421 -10.93 -5.30 27.83
C LEU A 421 -11.38 -3.85 28.01
N LEU A 422 -12.66 -3.62 28.35
CA LEU A 422 -13.18 -2.28 28.59
C LEU A 422 -12.51 -1.59 29.79
N ARG A 423 -12.29 -2.32 30.89
CA ARG A 423 -11.59 -1.79 32.07
C ARG A 423 -10.17 -1.35 31.70
N ARG A 424 -9.44 -2.20 30.98
CA ARG A 424 -8.08 -1.88 30.49
C ARG A 424 -8.06 -0.70 29.52
N LEU A 425 -9.05 -0.60 28.64
CA LEU A 425 -9.16 0.52 27.71
C LEU A 425 -9.34 1.85 28.44
N GLN A 426 -10.12 1.89 29.52
CA GLN A 426 -10.26 3.08 30.37
C GLN A 426 -8.94 3.46 31.04
N ASP A 427 -8.17 2.48 31.52
CA ASP A 427 -6.86 2.72 32.14
C ASP A 427 -5.86 3.36 31.16
N VAL A 428 -5.88 2.94 29.88
CA VAL A 428 -4.95 3.40 28.85
C VAL A 428 -5.39 4.71 28.18
N ALA A 429 -6.69 4.87 27.90
CA ALA A 429 -7.22 6.04 27.20
C ALA A 429 -7.40 7.27 28.12
N GLY A 430 -7.41 7.07 29.44
CA GLY A 430 -7.59 8.15 30.41
C GLY A 430 -8.92 8.89 30.23
N ARG A 431 -8.93 10.22 30.41
CA ARG A 431 -10.14 11.07 30.31
C ARG A 431 -10.64 11.33 28.88
N ASP A 432 -9.97 10.81 27.86
CA ASP A 432 -10.27 11.13 26.46
C ASP A 432 -11.39 10.28 25.86
N VAL A 433 -11.70 9.13 26.46
CA VAL A 433 -12.77 8.22 26.07
C VAL A 433 -13.72 7.99 27.26
N THR A 434 -15.00 8.30 27.07
CA THR A 434 -16.06 8.01 28.05
C THR A 434 -16.87 6.80 27.58
N ILE A 435 -16.98 5.80 28.44
CA ILE A 435 -17.84 4.62 28.22
C ILE A 435 -19.19 4.87 28.88
N GLN A 436 -20.27 4.76 28.11
CA GLN A 436 -21.64 4.88 28.57
C GLN A 436 -22.32 3.51 28.51
N ARG A 437 -22.78 3.03 29.67
CA ARG A 437 -23.56 1.78 29.77
C ARG A 437 -25.03 2.15 29.90
N THR A 438 -25.85 1.68 28.97
CA THR A 438 -27.30 1.94 28.95
C THR A 438 -28.03 0.62 28.83
N THR A 439 -29.01 0.38 29.69
CA THR A 439 -29.85 -0.81 29.58
C THR A 439 -31.09 -0.50 28.74
N LYS A 440 -31.30 -1.23 27.65
CA LYS A 440 -32.51 -1.13 26.81
C LYS A 440 -33.01 -2.51 26.40
N GLY A 441 -34.32 -2.72 26.50
CA GLY A 441 -34.94 -4.00 26.15
C GLY A 441 -34.36 -5.21 26.91
N GLY A 442 -33.92 -5.01 28.17
CA GLY A 442 -33.30 -6.06 28.99
C GLY A 442 -31.86 -6.40 28.61
N ARG A 443 -31.20 -5.62 27.76
CA ARG A 443 -29.79 -5.78 27.38
C ARG A 443 -28.98 -4.56 27.75
N GLU A 444 -27.75 -4.80 28.16
CA GLU A 444 -26.75 -3.75 28.30
C GLU A 444 -26.19 -3.39 26.93
N LEU A 445 -26.27 -2.10 26.58
CA LEU A 445 -25.65 -1.50 25.41
C LEU A 445 -24.51 -0.60 25.90
N ILE A 446 -23.35 -0.75 25.27
CA ILE A 446 -22.14 -0.05 25.66
C ILE A 446 -21.75 0.88 24.52
N GLY A 447 -21.85 2.19 24.77
CA GLY A 447 -21.47 3.25 23.84
C GLY A 447 -20.14 3.89 24.22
N PHE A 448 -19.39 4.33 23.21
CA PHE A 448 -18.12 5.04 23.38
C PHE A 448 -18.22 6.45 22.83
N THR A 449 -17.70 7.41 23.58
CA THR A 449 -17.58 8.80 23.15
C THR A 449 -16.16 9.32 23.34
N PHE A 450 -15.63 10.03 22.35
CA PHE A 450 -14.39 10.78 22.45
C PHE A 450 -14.67 12.22 22.90
N ARG A 451 -13.68 12.86 23.53
CA ARG A 451 -13.66 14.30 23.91
C ARG A 451 -14.81 15.14 23.33
N GLN A 452 -15.61 15.77 24.20
CA GLN A 452 -16.77 16.60 23.84
C GLN A 452 -17.97 15.84 23.22
N GLY A 453 -18.07 14.52 23.40
CA GLY A 453 -19.30 13.76 23.10
C GLY A 453 -19.39 13.21 21.68
N VAL A 454 -18.27 13.16 20.94
CA VAL A 454 -18.25 12.57 19.59
C VAL A 454 -18.39 11.05 19.70
N PRO A 455 -19.45 10.42 19.15
CA PRO A 455 -19.63 8.98 19.22
C PRO A 455 -18.53 8.26 18.42
N LEU A 456 -17.89 7.26 19.02
CA LEU A 456 -16.91 6.39 18.38
C LEU A 456 -17.50 5.05 17.95
N GLY A 457 -18.61 4.65 18.57
CA GLY A 457 -19.30 3.40 18.31
C GLY A 457 -20.09 2.90 19.51
N ALA A 458 -20.81 1.82 19.31
CA ALA A 458 -21.51 1.10 20.36
C ALA A 458 -21.49 -0.41 20.06
N PHE A 459 -21.67 -1.21 21.10
CA PHE A 459 -21.87 -2.64 20.94
C PHE A 459 -22.78 -3.21 22.01
N ALA A 460 -23.31 -4.41 21.75
CA ALA A 460 -23.97 -5.24 22.75
C ALA A 460 -23.82 -6.72 22.40
N ILE A 461 -23.86 -7.56 23.44
CA ILE A 461 -23.75 -9.02 23.33
C ILE A 461 -25.08 -9.62 23.77
N GLY A 462 -25.80 -10.26 22.84
CA GLY A 462 -26.99 -11.05 23.12
C GLY A 462 -26.65 -12.53 23.34
N ARG A 463 -27.68 -13.39 23.40
CA ARG A 463 -27.49 -14.84 23.63
C ARG A 463 -26.81 -15.55 22.45
N ARG A 464 -27.13 -15.17 21.22
CA ARG A 464 -26.66 -15.83 19.97
C ARG A 464 -25.86 -14.91 19.04
N TRP A 465 -25.91 -13.60 19.28
CA TRP A 465 -25.31 -12.60 18.40
C TRP A 465 -24.66 -11.50 19.24
N ALA A 466 -23.48 -11.07 18.82
CA ALA A 466 -22.88 -9.81 19.22
C ALA A 466 -23.02 -8.81 18.07
N CYS A 467 -23.33 -7.56 18.37
CA CYS A 467 -23.47 -6.50 17.38
C CYS A 467 -22.59 -5.32 17.77
N VAL A 468 -21.80 -4.83 16.82
CA VAL A 468 -20.96 -3.63 16.92
C VAL A 468 -21.39 -2.67 15.81
N ALA A 469 -21.67 -1.42 16.14
CA ALA A 469 -22.07 -0.40 15.17
C ALA A 469 -21.52 0.98 15.55
N LEU A 470 -21.68 1.97 14.67
CA LEU A 470 -21.25 3.35 14.95
C LEU A 470 -22.17 4.10 15.92
N SER A 471 -23.39 3.61 16.15
CA SER A 471 -24.37 4.23 17.03
C SER A 471 -25.08 3.19 17.91
N THR A 472 -25.52 3.62 19.09
CA THR A 472 -26.33 2.80 20.00
C THR A 472 -27.66 2.41 19.37
N GLN A 473 -28.24 3.29 18.54
CA GLN A 473 -29.49 3.06 17.83
C GLN A 473 -29.36 1.93 16.81
N SER A 474 -28.25 1.86 16.07
CA SER A 474 -27.98 0.75 15.15
C SER A 474 -27.90 -0.59 15.88
N VAL A 475 -27.21 -0.64 17.03
CA VAL A 475 -27.13 -1.85 17.88
C VAL A 475 -28.51 -2.24 18.43
N GLU A 476 -29.25 -1.26 18.95
CA GLU A 476 -30.60 -1.47 19.49
C GLU A 476 -31.56 -2.02 18.42
N SER A 477 -31.55 -1.41 17.23
CA SER A 477 -32.39 -1.82 16.10
C SER A 477 -32.11 -3.26 15.66
N PHE A 478 -30.86 -3.72 15.74
CA PHE A 478 -30.50 -5.10 15.45
C PHE A 478 -31.12 -6.06 16.46
N PHE A 479 -30.96 -5.77 17.76
CA PHE A 479 -31.47 -6.65 18.80
C PHE A 479 -33.00 -6.66 18.91
N LEU A 480 -33.66 -5.55 18.55
CA LEU A 480 -35.13 -5.55 18.40
C LEU A 480 -35.59 -6.49 17.27
N ARG A 481 -34.80 -6.67 16.20
CA ARG A 481 -35.08 -7.68 15.16
C ARG A 481 -34.81 -9.10 15.65
N VAL A 482 -33.75 -9.31 16.43
CA VAL A 482 -33.50 -10.59 17.10
C VAL A 482 -34.67 -10.98 18.01
N ASP A 483 -35.32 -10.01 18.66
CA ASP A 483 -36.52 -10.22 19.49
C ASP A 483 -37.82 -10.35 18.71
N GLY A 484 -37.81 -10.20 17.38
CA GLY A 484 -39.02 -10.19 16.56
C GLY A 484 -39.90 -8.95 16.75
N LYS A 485 -39.38 -7.87 17.34
CA LYS A 485 -40.09 -6.59 17.52
C LYS A 485 -39.98 -5.65 16.32
N LEU A 486 -38.99 -5.88 15.46
CA LEU A 486 -38.83 -5.19 14.19
C LEU A 486 -38.77 -6.21 13.05
N ASP A 487 -39.28 -5.81 11.89
CA ASP A 487 -39.27 -6.66 10.71
C ASP A 487 -37.83 -6.97 10.27
N SER A 488 -37.62 -8.24 9.96
CA SER A 488 -36.40 -8.75 9.37
C SER A 488 -36.57 -8.90 7.86
N TRP A 489 -35.51 -8.67 7.12
CA TRP A 489 -35.51 -8.82 5.67
C TRP A 489 -35.94 -10.22 5.23
N ARG A 490 -36.72 -10.22 4.15
CA ARG A 490 -37.04 -11.41 3.37
C ARG A 490 -36.79 -11.07 1.90
N PRO A 491 -36.23 -11.99 1.11
CA PRO A 491 -36.05 -11.76 -0.32
C PRO A 491 -37.38 -11.39 -0.97
N SER A 492 -37.43 -10.28 -1.70
CA SER A 492 -38.51 -10.01 -2.64
C SER A 492 -38.31 -10.85 -3.91
N ALA A 493 -39.30 -10.89 -4.81
CA ALA A 493 -39.18 -11.58 -6.09
C ALA A 493 -37.92 -11.18 -6.89
N GLU A 494 -37.53 -9.90 -6.84
CA GLU A 494 -36.34 -9.38 -7.52
C GLU A 494 -35.04 -9.92 -6.88
N TYR A 495 -34.97 -9.99 -5.54
CA TYR A 495 -33.84 -10.61 -4.85
C TYR A 495 -33.80 -12.12 -5.08
N GLU A 496 -34.94 -12.81 -5.12
CA GLU A 496 -35.01 -14.24 -5.41
C GLU A 496 -34.47 -14.55 -6.81
N GLU A 497 -34.81 -13.74 -7.81
CA GLU A 497 -34.27 -13.87 -9.18
C GLU A 497 -32.73 -13.81 -9.16
N VAL A 498 -32.16 -12.80 -8.49
CA VAL A 498 -30.72 -12.61 -8.38
C VAL A 498 -30.05 -13.75 -7.61
N LEU A 499 -30.65 -14.20 -6.50
CA LEU A 499 -30.16 -15.30 -5.67
C LEU A 499 -30.23 -16.65 -6.39
N ASN A 500 -31.18 -16.84 -7.30
CA ASN A 500 -31.28 -18.06 -8.12
C ASN A 500 -30.17 -18.15 -9.20
N ALA A 501 -29.50 -17.04 -9.51
CA ALA A 501 -28.40 -17.00 -10.48
C ALA A 501 -27.03 -17.43 -9.92
N VAL A 502 -26.95 -17.67 -8.60
CA VAL A 502 -25.76 -18.06 -7.85
C VAL A 502 -25.96 -19.36 -7.07
N PRO A 503 -24.89 -20.09 -6.70
CA PRO A 503 -24.98 -21.26 -5.83
C PRO A 503 -25.77 -21.01 -4.53
N LYS A 504 -26.63 -21.98 -4.15
CA LYS A 504 -27.42 -21.91 -2.90
C LYS A 504 -26.60 -22.17 -1.64
N GLN A 505 -25.47 -22.83 -1.79
CA GLN A 505 -24.48 -23.06 -0.75
C GLN A 505 -23.23 -22.27 -1.09
N PHE A 506 -22.73 -21.51 -0.13
CA PHE A 506 -21.58 -20.63 -0.28
C PHE A 506 -20.85 -20.48 1.05
N THR A 507 -19.57 -20.15 1.03
CA THR A 507 -18.83 -19.78 2.26
C THR A 507 -18.91 -18.28 2.51
N GLN A 508 -19.20 -17.49 1.48
CA GLN A 508 -19.36 -16.03 1.56
C GLN A 508 -20.43 -15.56 0.59
N ILE A 509 -21.17 -14.53 0.98
CA ILE A 509 -22.14 -13.84 0.14
C ILE A 509 -22.02 -12.35 0.37
N ALA A 510 -22.13 -11.57 -0.70
CA ALA A 510 -22.37 -10.14 -0.67
C ALA A 510 -23.61 -9.85 -1.51
N LEU A 511 -24.55 -9.12 -0.94
CA LEU A 511 -25.79 -8.73 -1.59
C LEU A 511 -26.04 -7.27 -1.30
N GLY A 512 -26.31 -6.48 -2.33
CA GLY A 512 -26.48 -5.04 -2.16
C GLY A 512 -27.30 -4.42 -3.27
N ASP A 513 -28.24 -3.58 -2.90
CA ASP A 513 -29.03 -2.79 -3.83
C ASP A 513 -28.35 -1.43 -4.04
N PRO A 514 -27.87 -1.13 -5.26
CA PRO A 514 -27.18 0.12 -5.52
C PRO A 514 -28.13 1.33 -5.53
N ARG A 515 -29.43 1.13 -5.74
CA ARG A 515 -30.41 2.21 -6.00
C ARG A 515 -30.49 3.24 -4.87
N PRO A 516 -30.61 2.87 -3.57
CA PRO A 516 -30.70 3.85 -2.50
C PRO A 516 -29.44 4.72 -2.40
N GLY A 517 -28.26 4.10 -2.50
CA GLY A 517 -26.98 4.79 -2.42
C GLY A 517 -26.78 5.79 -3.56
N TYR A 518 -27.05 5.40 -4.80
CA TYR A 518 -26.98 6.31 -5.94
C TYR A 518 -28.06 7.40 -5.90
N ARG A 519 -29.27 7.10 -5.39
CA ARG A 519 -30.32 8.11 -5.21
C ARG A 519 -29.89 9.20 -4.23
N THR A 520 -29.23 8.82 -3.12
CA THR A 520 -28.65 9.79 -2.17
C THR A 520 -27.50 10.58 -2.80
N LEU A 521 -26.56 9.90 -3.47
CA LEU A 521 -25.39 10.54 -4.07
C LEU A 521 -25.78 11.54 -5.17
N LEU A 522 -26.59 11.10 -6.14
CA LEU A 522 -27.04 11.92 -7.26
C LEU A 522 -28.03 13.00 -6.83
N GLY A 523 -28.88 12.73 -5.83
CA GLY A 523 -29.77 13.73 -5.25
C GLY A 523 -29.02 14.87 -4.55
N ALA A 524 -27.87 14.57 -3.92
CA ALA A 524 -27.00 15.57 -3.30
C ALA A 524 -26.01 16.22 -4.29
N ALA A 525 -25.84 15.65 -5.49
CA ALA A 525 -24.81 16.05 -6.44
C ALA A 525 -24.88 17.53 -6.86
N PRO A 526 -26.06 18.15 -7.12
CA PRO A 526 -26.13 19.57 -7.44
C PRO A 526 -25.53 20.46 -6.36
N LEU A 527 -25.82 20.18 -5.08
CA LEU A 527 -25.28 20.93 -3.95
C LEU A 527 -23.77 20.72 -3.81
N LEU A 528 -23.31 19.47 -3.87
CA LEU A 528 -21.88 19.14 -3.79
C LEU A 528 -21.09 19.79 -4.93
N PHE A 529 -21.67 19.82 -6.13
CA PHE A 529 -21.08 20.45 -7.30
C PHE A 529 -20.95 21.96 -7.11
N SER A 530 -21.98 22.64 -6.62
CA SER A 530 -21.91 24.08 -6.32
C SER A 530 -20.86 24.40 -5.23
N ILE A 531 -20.72 23.55 -4.21
CA ILE A 531 -19.69 23.70 -3.18
C ILE A 531 -18.29 23.52 -3.78
N ALA A 532 -18.11 22.51 -4.64
CA ALA A 532 -16.84 22.25 -5.32
C ALA A 532 -16.45 23.42 -6.23
N GLN A 533 -17.38 23.94 -7.03
CA GLN A 533 -17.18 25.11 -7.89
C GLN A 533 -16.75 26.33 -7.06
N ALA A 534 -17.48 26.66 -6.00
CA ALA A 534 -17.13 27.78 -5.12
C ALA A 534 -15.75 27.61 -4.44
N ALA A 535 -15.36 26.38 -4.13
CA ALA A 535 -14.03 26.09 -3.58
C ALA A 535 -12.92 26.27 -4.62
N LEU A 536 -13.13 25.79 -5.85
CA LEU A 536 -12.22 25.95 -6.98
C LEU A 536 -12.03 27.43 -7.32
N ASP A 537 -13.11 28.22 -7.35
CA ASP A 537 -13.04 29.68 -7.57
C ASP A 537 -12.19 30.39 -6.51
N ARG A 538 -12.33 30.02 -5.23
CA ARG A 538 -11.51 30.60 -4.15
C ARG A 538 -10.03 30.24 -4.27
N VAL A 539 -9.71 29.03 -4.71
CA VAL A 539 -8.33 28.58 -4.92
C VAL A 539 -7.73 29.23 -6.16
N GLY A 540 -8.50 29.26 -7.25
CA GLY A 540 -8.13 29.86 -8.53
C GLY A 540 -7.81 31.36 -8.41
N ARG A 541 -8.68 32.13 -7.75
CA ARG A 541 -8.45 33.56 -7.45
C ARG A 541 -7.14 33.84 -6.70
N ARG A 542 -6.57 32.86 -5.99
CA ARG A 542 -5.30 32.99 -5.24
C ARG A 542 -4.06 32.55 -6.01
N THR A 543 -4.20 31.87 -7.15
CA THR A 543 -3.06 31.18 -7.78
C THR A 543 -2.95 31.36 -9.29
N ILE A 544 -4.03 31.18 -10.07
CA ILE A 544 -3.93 31.09 -11.54
C ILE A 544 -5.12 31.71 -12.32
N GLY A 545 -6.11 32.31 -11.62
CA GLY A 545 -7.36 32.81 -12.22
C GLY A 545 -8.58 31.95 -11.83
N PRO A 546 -9.83 32.41 -12.06
CA PRO A 546 -11.03 31.61 -11.76
C PRO A 546 -10.99 30.27 -12.51
N ILE A 547 -11.33 29.18 -11.82
CA ILE A 547 -11.37 27.82 -12.39
C ILE A 547 -12.84 27.44 -12.47
N GLU A 548 -13.43 27.63 -13.65
CA GLU A 548 -14.79 27.20 -13.94
C GLU A 548 -14.78 25.74 -14.37
N LEU A 549 -15.63 24.92 -13.74
CA LEU A 549 -15.91 23.59 -14.24
C LEU A 549 -16.69 23.70 -15.57
N PRO A 550 -16.37 22.86 -16.56
CA PRO A 550 -16.95 22.93 -17.90
C PRO A 550 -18.41 22.45 -17.99
N VAL A 551 -18.97 22.02 -16.86
CA VAL A 551 -20.34 21.54 -16.72
C VAL A 551 -20.98 22.25 -15.53
N THR A 552 -22.30 22.31 -15.53
CA THR A 552 -23.07 22.89 -14.44
C THR A 552 -23.80 21.80 -13.66
N ALA A 553 -24.33 22.16 -12.50
CA ALA A 553 -25.24 21.27 -11.76
C ALA A 553 -26.49 20.89 -12.58
N ALA A 554 -26.88 21.68 -13.58
CA ALA A 554 -28.02 21.40 -14.45
C ALA A 554 -27.73 20.33 -15.51
N ASP A 555 -26.45 20.05 -15.80
CA ASP A 555 -26.04 18.95 -16.68
C ASP A 555 -26.10 17.58 -15.97
N ILE A 556 -26.31 17.56 -14.65
CA ILE A 556 -26.45 16.32 -13.88
C ILE A 556 -27.86 15.76 -14.13
N PRO A 557 -28.00 14.53 -14.64
CA PRO A 557 -29.31 13.99 -14.91
C PRO A 557 -30.08 13.68 -13.62
N PRO A 558 -31.43 13.65 -13.66
CA PRO A 558 -32.23 13.22 -12.54
C PRO A 558 -31.81 11.83 -12.04
N ALA A 559 -31.61 11.69 -10.73
CA ALA A 559 -31.20 10.44 -10.11
C ALA A 559 -32.13 9.26 -10.46
N GLU A 560 -33.42 9.53 -10.65
CA GLU A 560 -34.41 8.52 -11.02
C GLU A 560 -34.11 7.83 -12.36
N LEU A 561 -33.66 8.58 -13.37
CA LEU A 561 -33.30 8.02 -14.68
C LEU A 561 -32.12 7.05 -14.57
N PHE A 562 -31.15 7.39 -13.71
CA PHE A 562 -29.97 6.54 -13.48
C PHE A 562 -30.31 5.27 -12.68
N VAL A 563 -31.11 5.39 -11.61
CA VAL A 563 -31.35 4.27 -10.68
C VAL A 563 -32.46 3.32 -11.13
N ARG A 564 -33.44 3.81 -11.90
CA ARG A 564 -34.59 3.01 -12.37
C ARG A 564 -34.21 1.68 -13.05
N PRO A 565 -33.22 1.61 -13.96
CA PRO A 565 -32.86 0.36 -14.63
C PRO A 565 -32.07 -0.62 -13.75
N LEU A 566 -31.52 -0.15 -12.62
CA LEU A 566 -30.67 -0.95 -11.73
C LEU A 566 -31.50 -1.94 -10.90
N PHE A 567 -30.83 -3.02 -10.48
CA PHE A 567 -31.40 -4.09 -9.67
C PHE A 567 -30.37 -4.55 -8.62
N PRO A 568 -30.76 -5.36 -7.62
CA PRO A 568 -29.85 -5.85 -6.59
C PRO A 568 -28.70 -6.67 -7.16
N ASN A 569 -27.51 -6.43 -6.62
CA ASN A 569 -26.28 -7.13 -6.98
C ASN A 569 -26.03 -8.28 -6.01
N VAL A 570 -25.44 -9.37 -6.51
CA VAL A 570 -24.98 -10.49 -5.67
C VAL A 570 -23.61 -10.98 -6.09
N ALA A 571 -22.81 -11.38 -5.10
CA ALA A 571 -21.59 -12.14 -5.28
C ALA A 571 -21.51 -13.25 -4.23
N VAL A 572 -21.09 -14.45 -4.61
CA VAL A 572 -20.84 -15.55 -3.67
C VAL A 572 -19.47 -16.16 -3.90
N TRP A 573 -18.89 -16.68 -2.83
CA TRP A 573 -17.70 -17.53 -2.90
C TRP A 573 -18.03 -18.94 -2.43
N THR A 574 -17.46 -19.91 -3.13
CA THR A 574 -17.54 -21.33 -2.83
C THR A 574 -16.14 -21.92 -2.75
N VAL A 575 -16.01 -23.00 -1.98
CA VAL A 575 -14.76 -23.71 -1.78
C VAL A 575 -14.92 -25.09 -2.41
N GLU A 576 -14.02 -25.42 -3.33
CA GLU A 576 -13.97 -26.67 -4.08
C GLU A 576 -12.68 -27.43 -3.67
N GLU A 577 -12.48 -28.68 -4.13
CA GLU A 577 -11.26 -29.44 -3.81
C GLU A 577 -10.01 -28.85 -4.47
N ASP A 578 -10.15 -28.29 -5.67
CA ASP A 578 -9.09 -27.72 -6.50
C ASP A 578 -8.85 -26.23 -6.26
N GLY A 579 -9.77 -25.53 -5.60
CA GLY A 579 -9.64 -24.08 -5.38
C GLY A 579 -10.85 -23.39 -4.78
N PHE A 580 -10.94 -22.08 -5.02
CA PHE A 580 -12.06 -21.23 -4.61
C PHE A 580 -12.69 -20.60 -5.84
N ARG A 581 -14.03 -20.58 -5.88
CA ARG A 581 -14.78 -20.00 -6.99
C ARG A 581 -15.66 -18.86 -6.51
N GLY A 582 -15.42 -17.67 -7.05
CA GLY A 582 -16.24 -16.48 -6.89
C GLY A 582 -17.17 -16.32 -8.10
N ILE A 583 -18.46 -16.15 -7.87
CA ILE A 583 -19.47 -15.92 -8.92
C ILE A 583 -20.25 -14.67 -8.55
N ALA A 584 -20.48 -13.80 -9.52
CA ALA A 584 -21.25 -12.59 -9.27
C ALA A 584 -22.07 -12.09 -10.45
N ARG A 585 -23.12 -11.34 -10.13
CA ARG A 585 -24.11 -10.74 -11.05
C ARG A 585 -24.40 -9.32 -10.60
N TYR A 586 -24.24 -8.36 -11.52
CA TYR A 586 -24.33 -6.93 -11.23
C TYR A 586 -25.14 -6.15 -12.27
N SER A 587 -25.73 -5.03 -11.86
CA SER A 587 -26.43 -4.08 -12.72
C SER A 587 -25.55 -3.01 -13.36
N LEU A 588 -24.33 -2.77 -12.82
CA LEU A 588 -23.38 -1.76 -13.31
C LEU A 588 -21.96 -2.34 -13.44
N PRO A 589 -21.11 -1.80 -14.33
CA PRO A 589 -19.71 -2.19 -14.44
C PRO A 589 -18.95 -1.60 -13.25
N GLY A 590 -18.46 -2.46 -12.35
CA GLY A 590 -17.48 -2.09 -11.33
C GLY A 590 -16.15 -2.76 -11.69
N ALA A 591 -15.05 -2.00 -11.72
CA ALA A 591 -13.73 -2.57 -11.94
C ALA A 591 -13.46 -3.70 -10.93
N PRO A 592 -12.88 -4.85 -11.35
CA PRO A 592 -12.62 -6.02 -10.51
C PRO A 592 -11.57 -5.79 -9.38
N ILE A 593 -11.25 -4.55 -9.00
CA ILE A 593 -10.13 -4.23 -8.10
C ILE A 593 -10.60 -3.73 -6.72
N PHE A 594 -11.80 -3.13 -6.59
CA PHE A 594 -12.27 -2.61 -5.29
C PHE A 594 -13.67 -3.08 -4.85
N GLY A 595 -14.45 -3.73 -5.74
CA GLY A 595 -15.80 -4.22 -5.44
C GLY A 595 -15.99 -5.74 -5.44
N GLN A 596 -14.97 -6.52 -5.84
CA GLN A 596 -15.12 -7.99 -6.05
C GLN A 596 -14.19 -8.87 -5.20
N ILE A 597 -13.12 -8.33 -4.61
CA ILE A 597 -12.43 -9.02 -3.51
C ILE A 597 -13.29 -8.77 -2.28
N GLY A 598 -13.69 -9.84 -1.58
CA GLY A 598 -14.50 -9.74 -0.38
C GLY A 598 -13.98 -8.68 0.59
N ALA A 599 -14.61 -7.51 0.57
CA ALA A 599 -14.54 -6.54 1.65
C ALA A 599 -15.09 -7.13 2.96
N GLY A 600 -15.74 -8.31 2.89
CA GLY A 600 -16.13 -9.13 4.05
C GLY A 600 -15.16 -10.27 4.42
N SER A 601 -14.18 -10.66 3.59
CA SER A 601 -13.36 -11.86 3.90
C SER A 601 -11.86 -11.62 3.91
N THR A 602 -11.32 -10.86 2.98
CA THR A 602 -9.88 -10.53 3.06
C THR A 602 -9.64 -9.37 4.02
N ALA A 603 -10.56 -8.40 4.10
CA ALA A 603 -10.44 -7.28 5.03
C ALA A 603 -10.81 -7.65 6.48
N ALA A 604 -11.74 -8.59 6.70
CA ALA A 604 -12.12 -9.02 8.04
C ALA A 604 -11.07 -9.96 8.66
N THR A 605 -10.62 -10.98 7.91
CA THR A 605 -9.59 -11.92 8.38
C THR A 605 -8.22 -11.25 8.48
N THR A 606 -7.83 -10.42 7.50
CA THR A 606 -6.54 -9.70 7.57
C THR A 606 -6.61 -8.51 8.51
N GLY A 607 -7.75 -7.81 8.63
CA GLY A 607 -7.89 -6.64 9.50
C GLY A 607 -7.83 -6.96 10.99
N VAL A 608 -8.45 -8.06 11.43
CA VAL A 608 -8.39 -8.51 12.83
C VAL A 608 -7.02 -9.13 13.15
N LEU A 609 -6.45 -9.93 12.24
CA LEU A 609 -5.11 -10.48 12.40
C LEU A 609 -4.01 -9.40 12.36
N VAL A 610 -4.14 -8.38 11.50
CA VAL A 610 -3.23 -7.22 11.46
C VAL A 610 -3.44 -6.29 12.66
N ALA A 611 -4.66 -6.15 13.18
CA ALA A 611 -4.92 -5.39 14.42
C ALA A 611 -4.30 -6.06 15.65
N LEU A 612 -4.30 -7.39 15.72
CA LEU A 612 -3.65 -8.17 16.79
C LEU A 612 -2.14 -8.32 16.60
N LEU A 613 -1.64 -8.31 15.36
CA LEU A 613 -0.20 -8.36 15.04
C LEU A 613 0.46 -6.96 15.01
N LEU A 614 -0.30 -5.86 14.94
CA LEU A 614 0.23 -4.50 14.92
C LEU A 614 1.14 -4.19 16.12
N PRO A 615 0.82 -4.58 17.37
CA PRO A 615 1.71 -4.39 18.51
C PRO A 615 3.03 -5.14 18.36
N ALA A 616 2.99 -6.39 17.87
CA ALA A 616 4.17 -7.24 17.68
C ALA A 616 5.05 -6.76 16.51
N VAL A 617 4.45 -6.34 15.41
CA VAL A 617 5.16 -5.75 14.25
C VAL A 617 5.75 -4.38 14.60
N GLN A 618 5.12 -3.60 15.48
CA GLN A 618 5.69 -2.34 15.94
C GLN A 618 6.90 -2.55 16.87
N GLN A 619 6.87 -3.54 17.77
CA GLN A 619 8.04 -3.93 18.57
C GLN A 619 9.19 -4.42 17.68
N ALA A 620 8.91 -5.27 16.70
CA ALA A 620 9.92 -5.74 15.73
C ALA A 620 10.50 -4.59 14.87
N ARG A 621 9.66 -3.62 14.48
CA ARG A 621 10.11 -2.41 13.76
C ARG A 621 10.99 -1.51 14.64
N GLU A 622 10.66 -1.34 15.91
CA GLU A 622 11.48 -0.60 16.86
C GLU A 622 12.82 -1.29 17.10
N ALA A 623 12.83 -2.61 17.27
CA ALA A 623 14.05 -3.41 17.36
C ALA A 623 14.92 -3.32 16.08
N ALA A 624 14.30 -3.34 14.90
CA ALA A 624 15.00 -3.16 13.62
C ALA A 624 15.60 -1.76 13.47
N ARG A 625 14.89 -0.71 13.90
CA ARG A 625 15.40 0.67 13.91
C ARG A 625 16.56 0.84 14.88
N ARG A 626 16.48 0.23 16.07
CA ARG A 626 17.57 0.22 17.06
C ARG A 626 18.82 -0.49 16.53
N THR A 627 18.63 -1.64 15.89
CA THR A 627 19.72 -2.40 15.26
C THR A 627 20.38 -1.60 14.14
N ARG A 628 19.59 -0.94 13.29
CA ARG A 628 20.14 -0.10 12.22
C ARG A 628 20.88 1.13 12.75
N SER A 629 20.39 1.78 13.82
CA SER A 629 21.13 2.88 14.45
C SER A 629 22.48 2.44 15.02
N ARG A 630 22.53 1.27 15.67
CA ARG A 630 23.81 0.68 16.15
C ARG A 630 24.77 0.38 15.01
N ASN A 631 24.25 -0.07 13.86
CA ASN A 631 25.08 -0.30 12.68
C ASN A 631 25.64 1.00 12.09
N ASN A 632 24.88 2.10 12.08
CA ASN A 632 25.39 3.42 11.69
C ASN A 632 26.54 3.87 12.60
N LEU A 633 26.41 3.70 13.93
CA LEU A 633 27.51 3.96 14.87
C LEU A 633 28.74 3.09 14.61
N LYS A 634 28.56 1.81 14.25
CA LYS A 634 29.67 0.94 13.85
C LYS A 634 30.34 1.41 12.57
N GLN A 635 29.58 1.86 11.57
CA GLN A 635 30.13 2.44 10.34
C GLN A 635 30.91 3.73 10.61
N LEU A 636 30.41 4.59 11.52
CA LEU A 636 31.15 5.77 11.99
C LEU A 636 32.44 5.37 12.73
N GLY A 637 32.39 4.33 13.57
CA GLY A 637 33.59 3.79 14.23
C GLY A 637 34.63 3.32 13.24
N LEU A 638 34.23 2.52 12.23
CA LEU A 638 35.12 2.09 11.16
C LEU A 638 35.71 3.28 10.41
N ALA A 639 34.90 4.30 10.10
CA ALA A 639 35.38 5.51 9.44
C ALA A 639 36.40 6.29 10.29
N LEU A 640 36.19 6.39 11.60
CA LEU A 640 37.13 7.03 12.53
C LEU A 640 38.46 6.27 12.62
N HIS A 641 38.43 4.93 12.62
CA HIS A 641 39.64 4.11 12.58
C HIS A 641 40.37 4.24 11.25
N ASN A 642 39.67 4.15 10.12
CA ASN A 642 40.30 4.34 8.81
C ASN A 642 40.91 5.74 8.65
N TYR A 643 40.25 6.77 9.18
CA TYR A 643 40.82 8.12 9.25
C TYR A 643 42.07 8.16 10.13
N HIS A 644 42.03 7.53 11.31
CA HIS A 644 43.20 7.43 12.18
C HIS A 644 44.36 6.69 11.52
N ASP A 645 44.10 5.61 10.79
CA ASP A 645 45.13 4.85 10.08
C ASP A 645 45.76 5.66 8.95
N ALA A 646 44.95 6.46 8.24
CA ALA A 646 45.43 7.33 7.16
C ALA A 646 46.22 8.55 7.67
N TYR A 647 45.81 9.15 8.80
CA TYR A 647 46.36 10.44 9.26
C TYR A 647 47.11 10.40 10.60
N GLY A 648 47.20 9.23 11.24
CA GLY A 648 47.85 9.02 12.54
C GLY A 648 47.18 9.72 13.73
N ARG A 649 45.92 10.14 13.56
CA ARG A 649 45.12 10.90 14.54
C ARG A 649 43.63 10.79 14.24
N PHE A 650 42.77 10.93 15.24
CA PHE A 650 41.33 11.11 15.04
C PHE A 650 41.04 12.48 14.40
N PRO A 651 39.90 12.63 13.68
CA PRO A 651 39.52 13.92 13.12
C PRO A 651 39.29 14.94 14.23
N VAL A 652 39.69 16.17 13.95
CA VAL A 652 39.46 17.30 14.86
C VAL A 652 37.98 17.65 14.78
N GLY A 653 37.38 18.05 15.90
CA GLY A 653 35.95 18.31 15.98
C GLY A 653 35.47 19.38 14.99
N THR A 654 36.30 20.38 14.72
CA THR A 654 36.09 21.35 13.63
C THR A 654 37.30 21.37 12.72
N HIS A 655 37.08 21.31 11.41
CA HIS A 655 38.15 21.37 10.43
C HIS A 655 38.96 22.66 10.64
N PRO A 656 40.30 22.59 10.78
CA PRO A 656 41.12 23.76 11.10
C PRO A 656 40.98 24.85 10.04
N ASN A 657 40.50 26.03 10.45
CA ASN A 657 40.49 27.23 9.60
C ASN A 657 40.72 28.47 10.50
N PRO A 658 41.92 29.07 10.46
CA PRO A 658 42.27 30.17 11.36
C PRO A 658 41.51 31.47 11.07
N LYS A 659 40.89 31.59 9.88
CA LYS A 659 40.12 32.76 9.47
C LYS A 659 38.68 32.74 10.02
N LEU A 660 38.24 31.60 10.56
CA LEU A 660 36.86 31.39 10.98
C LEU A 660 36.78 30.96 12.45
N PRO A 661 35.75 31.41 13.20
CA PRO A 661 35.47 30.87 14.52
C PRO A 661 34.92 29.43 14.41
N PRO A 662 35.11 28.55 15.42
CA PRO A 662 34.79 27.12 15.34
C PRO A 662 33.37 26.78 14.87
N GLU A 663 32.37 27.58 15.25
CA GLU A 663 30.96 27.39 14.86
C GLU A 663 30.66 27.70 13.38
N LYS A 664 31.60 28.36 12.68
CA LYS A 664 31.53 28.62 11.23
C LYS A 664 32.37 27.65 10.41
N ARG A 665 33.27 26.90 11.04
CA ARG A 665 34.09 25.88 10.38
C ARG A 665 33.26 24.65 9.99
N LEU A 666 33.83 23.81 9.13
CA LEU A 666 33.27 22.51 8.81
C LEU A 666 33.43 21.53 9.98
N SER A 667 32.50 20.59 10.12
CA SER A 667 32.54 19.55 11.15
C SER A 667 33.54 18.43 10.83
N TRP A 668 33.99 17.71 11.86
CA TRP A 668 34.65 16.39 11.73
C TRP A 668 33.90 15.41 10.81
N MET A 669 32.57 15.55 10.69
CA MET A 669 31.76 14.74 9.79
C MET A 669 32.08 14.96 8.31
N ALA A 670 32.55 16.17 7.94
CA ALA A 670 33.03 16.46 6.59
C ALA A 670 34.34 15.71 6.32
N ASP A 671 35.25 15.67 7.30
CA ASP A 671 36.55 15.00 7.19
C ASP A 671 36.43 13.47 7.00
N VAL A 672 35.37 12.86 7.55
CA VAL A 672 35.16 11.40 7.46
C VAL A 672 34.35 10.95 6.24
N LEU A 673 33.84 11.87 5.40
CA LEU A 673 33.04 11.51 4.21
C LEU A 673 33.72 10.49 3.28
N PRO A 674 35.03 10.58 2.98
CA PRO A 674 35.69 9.58 2.13
C PRO A 674 35.66 8.17 2.74
N PHE A 675 35.61 8.07 4.07
CA PHE A 675 35.63 6.81 4.82
C PHE A 675 34.23 6.24 5.10
N VAL A 676 33.17 6.92 4.65
CA VAL A 676 31.77 6.45 4.66
C VAL A 676 31.17 6.38 3.26
N GLU A 677 32.03 6.14 2.25
CA GLU A 677 31.64 6.02 0.83
C GLU A 677 30.97 7.29 0.26
N GLN A 678 31.35 8.47 0.77
CA GLN A 678 30.85 9.77 0.30
C GLN A 678 31.98 10.65 -0.30
N ALA A 679 32.98 10.04 -0.93
CA ALA A 679 34.06 10.77 -1.62
C ALA A 679 33.56 11.81 -2.66
N PRO A 680 32.55 11.52 -3.52
CA PRO A 680 32.03 12.52 -4.46
C PRO A 680 31.38 13.73 -3.77
N LEU A 681 30.90 13.56 -2.53
CA LEU A 681 30.34 14.66 -1.75
C LEU A 681 31.45 15.49 -1.10
N TYR A 682 32.52 14.84 -0.63
CA TYR A 682 33.71 15.48 -0.09
C TYR A 682 34.35 16.44 -1.09
N GLU A 683 34.51 16.01 -2.35
CA GLU A 683 35.09 16.81 -3.44
C GLU A 683 34.29 18.08 -3.78
N GLN A 684 33.02 18.16 -3.35
CA GLN A 684 32.15 19.32 -3.59
C GLN A 684 32.21 20.35 -2.45
N ILE A 685 33.02 20.12 -1.41
CA ILE A 685 33.14 21.00 -0.24
C ILE A 685 34.39 21.87 -0.37
N ASP A 686 34.20 23.17 -0.23
CA ASP A 686 35.26 24.18 -0.14
C ASP A 686 35.66 24.36 1.34
N PHE A 687 36.79 23.74 1.73
CA PHE A 687 37.27 23.71 3.11
C PHE A 687 37.82 25.05 3.62
N GLU A 688 38.08 26.00 2.73
CA GLU A 688 38.51 27.36 3.10
C GLU A 688 37.34 28.26 3.51
N LYS A 689 36.10 27.86 3.24
CA LYS A 689 34.89 28.65 3.47
C LYS A 689 34.03 28.15 4.63
N PRO A 690 33.16 29.02 5.19
CA PRO A 690 32.19 28.61 6.20
C PRO A 690 31.26 27.48 5.72
N TRP A 691 30.75 26.70 6.65
CA TRP A 691 29.76 25.65 6.33
C TRP A 691 28.47 26.24 5.75
N ASP A 692 28.09 27.47 6.09
CA ASP A 692 26.86 28.12 5.60
C ASP A 692 27.06 28.96 4.33
N ASP A 693 28.26 28.93 3.75
CA ASP A 693 28.59 29.64 2.51
C ASP A 693 27.76 29.11 1.31
N PRO A 694 27.33 29.99 0.38
CA PRO A 694 26.66 29.57 -0.85
C PRO A 694 27.39 28.46 -1.63
N ALA A 695 28.73 28.46 -1.63
CA ALA A 695 29.55 27.43 -2.29
C ALA A 695 29.34 26.04 -1.66
N ASN A 696 29.22 25.97 -0.33
CA ASN A 696 29.06 24.71 0.41
C ASN A 696 27.60 24.26 0.54
N ARG A 697 26.63 25.16 0.29
CA ARG A 697 25.19 24.91 0.45
C ARG A 697 24.68 23.69 -0.32
N ARG A 698 25.16 23.46 -1.55
CA ARG A 698 24.71 22.33 -2.38
C ARG A 698 25.19 20.98 -1.82
N ALA A 699 26.41 20.93 -1.30
CA ALA A 699 26.95 19.71 -0.68
C ALA A 699 26.25 19.45 0.67
N LEU A 700 26.18 20.46 1.53
CA LEU A 700 25.68 20.33 2.90
C LEU A 700 24.14 20.26 3.01
N SER A 701 23.41 20.48 1.91
CA SER A 701 21.98 20.18 1.83
C SER A 701 21.67 18.72 1.53
N ARG A 702 22.65 17.93 1.07
CA ARG A 702 22.46 16.49 0.88
C ARG A 702 22.43 15.79 2.23
N GLN A 703 21.44 14.91 2.40
CA GLN A 703 21.33 14.07 3.58
C GLN A 703 22.23 12.83 3.42
N VAL A 704 23.19 12.67 4.31
CA VAL A 704 24.01 11.46 4.39
C VAL A 704 23.29 10.46 5.29
N SER A 705 23.06 9.24 4.78
CA SER A 705 22.24 8.21 5.45
C SER A 705 22.86 7.72 6.77
N VAL A 706 24.18 7.54 6.81
CA VAL A 706 24.89 7.08 8.01
C VAL A 706 24.84 8.10 9.16
N PHE A 707 24.63 9.38 8.87
CA PHE A 707 24.46 10.43 9.90
C PHE A 707 23.05 10.52 10.48
N VAL A 708 22.10 9.70 9.99
CA VAL A 708 20.69 9.76 10.40
C VAL A 708 20.29 8.55 11.22
N ASN A 709 19.67 8.80 12.37
CA ASN A 709 19.05 7.75 13.15
C ASN A 709 17.71 7.33 12.49
N PRO A 710 17.52 6.05 12.11
CA PRO A 710 16.28 5.57 11.49
C PRO A 710 15.04 5.69 12.38
N GLY A 711 15.22 5.84 13.69
CA GLY A 711 14.16 6.09 14.66
C GLY A 711 13.71 7.55 14.76
N GLN A 712 14.40 8.47 14.08
CA GLN A 712 14.09 9.91 14.10
C GLN A 712 13.79 10.40 12.69
N ARG A 713 12.88 11.39 12.58
CA ARG A 713 12.59 12.02 11.29
C ARG A 713 13.76 12.94 10.94
N ALA A 714 14.40 12.72 9.79
CA ALA A 714 15.29 13.71 9.22
C ALA A 714 14.52 15.04 9.04
N GLY A 715 14.99 16.12 9.67
CA GLY A 715 14.31 17.41 9.65
C GLY A 715 14.16 17.95 8.22
N ARG A 716 13.01 18.57 7.90
CA ARG A 716 12.78 19.26 6.62
C ARG A 716 13.41 20.66 6.61
N GLY A 717 14.73 20.71 6.81
CA GLY A 717 15.51 21.95 6.82
C GLY A 717 16.18 22.25 5.47
N ARG A 718 16.79 23.44 5.34
CA ARG A 718 17.63 23.82 4.18
C ARG A 718 18.98 23.08 4.10
N HIS A 719 19.32 22.29 5.12
CA HIS A 719 20.58 21.57 5.25
C HIS A 719 20.32 20.12 5.70
N GLY A 720 21.21 19.19 5.37
CA GLY A 720 21.17 17.82 5.89
C GLY A 720 21.49 17.80 7.39
N VAL A 721 20.79 16.99 8.17
CA VAL A 721 20.94 16.93 9.64
C VAL A 721 21.78 15.74 10.09
N THR A 722 22.34 15.82 11.29
CA THR A 722 22.92 14.67 11.99
C THR A 722 22.15 14.33 13.26
N HIS A 723 22.09 13.04 13.58
CA HIS A 723 21.57 12.50 14.85
C HIS A 723 22.67 11.81 15.67
N TYR A 724 23.93 11.95 15.26
CA TYR A 724 25.10 11.45 15.97
C TYR A 724 26.02 12.64 16.27
N VAL A 725 26.65 12.66 17.43
CA VAL A 725 27.51 13.77 17.86
C VAL A 725 28.78 13.24 18.51
N GLY A 726 29.91 13.89 18.22
CA GLY A 726 31.18 13.62 18.89
C GLY A 726 31.16 14.16 20.32
N LEU A 727 31.81 13.47 21.24
CA LEU A 727 31.88 13.87 22.64
C LEU A 727 33.14 14.68 22.92
N ALA A 728 32.95 15.90 23.42
CA ALA A 728 34.01 16.84 23.74
C ALA A 728 34.62 16.69 25.13
N GLY A 729 33.92 15.98 26.03
CA GLY A 729 34.33 15.79 27.41
C GLY A 729 33.41 16.50 28.41
N LEU A 730 33.94 16.80 29.60
CA LEU A 730 33.17 17.27 30.75
C LEU A 730 33.33 18.78 30.98
N GLY A 731 32.21 19.51 31.03
CA GLY A 731 32.16 20.96 31.25
C GLY A 731 32.03 21.78 29.96
N ARG A 732 31.49 23.00 30.06
CA ARG A 732 31.20 23.85 28.88
C ARG A 732 32.44 24.21 28.07
N ASP A 733 33.58 24.30 28.72
CA ASP A 733 34.91 24.58 28.15
C ASP A 733 35.58 23.36 27.51
N ALA A 734 35.01 22.15 27.65
CA ALA A 734 35.62 20.89 27.20
C ALA A 734 36.07 20.86 25.71
N PRO A 735 35.35 21.48 24.75
CA PRO A 735 35.80 21.53 23.37
C PRO A 735 37.13 22.28 23.15
N MET A 736 37.50 23.18 24.08
CA MET A 736 38.72 24.01 24.01
C MET A 736 39.87 23.46 24.88
N LEU A 737 39.61 22.42 25.68
CA LEU A 737 40.62 21.87 26.57
C LEU A 737 41.74 21.17 25.80
N PRO A 738 43.00 21.28 26.25
CA PRO A 738 44.10 20.51 25.69
C PRO A 738 43.90 19.02 25.93
N VAL A 739 44.51 18.18 25.09
CA VAL A 739 44.44 16.71 25.19
C VAL A 739 44.96 16.16 26.53
N THR A 740 45.79 16.91 27.24
CA THR A 740 46.32 16.54 28.56
C THR A 740 45.32 16.71 29.69
N SER A 741 44.19 17.39 29.46
CA SER A 741 43.17 17.60 30.49
C SER A 741 42.38 16.33 30.76
N ARG A 742 42.18 15.98 32.03
CA ARG A 742 41.34 14.84 32.44
C ARG A 742 39.86 14.98 32.06
N ARG A 743 39.42 16.20 31.72
CA ARG A 743 38.06 16.49 31.28
C ARG A 743 37.90 16.49 29.76
N ALA A 744 38.98 16.32 29.00
CA ALA A 744 38.93 16.29 27.54
C ALA A 744 38.36 14.97 27.03
N GLY A 745 37.41 15.05 26.10
CA GLY A 745 36.93 13.92 25.30
C GLY A 745 37.71 13.77 23.99
N VAL A 746 37.20 12.95 23.08
CA VAL A 746 37.87 12.70 21.79
C VAL A 746 37.81 13.93 20.87
N PHE A 747 36.68 14.63 20.83
CA PHE A 747 36.43 15.71 19.85
C PHE A 747 36.60 17.10 20.48
N GLY A 748 37.62 17.87 20.09
CA GLY A 748 37.74 19.30 20.45
C GLY A 748 37.79 20.19 19.20
N TYR A 749 37.63 21.51 19.35
CA TYR A 749 37.64 22.43 18.20
C TYR A 749 38.95 22.40 17.42
N ASP A 750 40.07 22.41 18.13
CA ASP A 750 41.42 22.34 17.55
C ASP A 750 42.25 21.18 18.16
N ARG A 751 41.60 20.33 18.96
CA ARG A 751 42.27 19.25 19.69
C ARG A 751 42.56 18.07 18.76
N ILE A 752 43.84 17.75 18.62
CA ILE A 752 44.32 16.53 17.97
C ILE A 752 44.44 15.43 19.03
N VAL A 753 43.79 14.29 18.79
CA VAL A 753 43.84 13.11 19.67
C VAL A 753 44.38 11.92 18.89
N ARG A 754 45.37 11.22 19.46
CA ARG A 754 45.89 9.93 18.96
C ARG A 754 45.47 8.83 19.92
N ILE A 755 45.45 7.57 19.47
CA ILE A 755 45.12 6.42 20.35
C ILE A 755 45.95 6.41 21.63
N ARG A 756 47.26 6.73 21.55
CA ARG A 756 48.17 6.79 22.72
C ARG A 756 47.81 7.85 23.77
N ASP A 757 47.01 8.85 23.39
CA ASP A 757 46.61 9.94 24.28
C ASP A 757 45.43 9.53 25.18
N ILE A 758 44.78 8.39 24.88
CA ILE A 758 43.63 7.84 25.58
C ILE A 758 44.10 6.90 26.70
N ARG A 759 44.50 7.51 27.83
CA ARG A 759 45.18 6.81 28.95
C ARG A 759 44.24 5.95 29.80
N ASP A 760 42.93 6.16 29.71
CA ASP A 760 41.86 5.40 30.36
C ASP A 760 41.42 4.17 29.55
N GLY A 761 41.98 3.98 28.35
CA GLY A 761 41.75 2.85 27.45
C GLY A 761 40.64 3.10 26.43
N SER A 762 40.87 2.74 25.17
CA SER A 762 39.94 2.97 24.05
C SER A 762 38.57 2.31 24.26
N SER A 763 38.52 1.20 25.00
CA SER A 763 37.29 0.48 25.34
C SER A 763 36.46 1.11 26.47
N ASN A 764 37.01 2.13 27.16
CA ASN A 764 36.37 2.86 28.26
C ASN A 764 36.00 4.29 27.88
N THR A 765 36.58 4.82 26.80
CA THR A 765 36.33 6.19 26.34
C THR A 765 35.22 6.24 25.30
N MET A 766 34.19 7.05 25.56
CA MET A 766 33.10 7.28 24.62
C MET A 766 33.51 8.28 23.53
N ALA A 767 33.30 7.93 22.26
CA ALA A 767 33.66 8.75 21.11
C ALA A 767 32.43 9.51 20.56
N VAL A 768 31.39 8.78 20.15
CA VAL A 768 30.21 9.32 19.45
C VAL A 768 28.94 8.79 20.11
N SER A 769 27.96 9.66 20.31
CA SER A 769 26.66 9.29 20.87
C SER A 769 25.53 9.66 19.92
N GLU A 770 24.39 8.97 20.05
CA GLU A 770 23.12 9.46 19.48
C GLU A 770 22.71 10.78 20.16
N ALA A 771 22.01 11.62 19.40
CA ALA A 771 21.41 12.87 19.85
C ALA A 771 19.91 12.91 19.49
N ASN A 772 19.08 13.44 20.39
CA ASN A 772 17.64 13.58 20.19
C ASN A 772 17.12 15.02 20.33
N LYS A 773 17.98 15.94 20.78
CA LYS A 773 17.68 17.37 20.89
C LYS A 773 18.84 18.19 20.32
N LYS A 774 18.58 19.47 20.05
CA LYS A 774 19.57 20.42 19.51
C LYS A 774 20.18 19.98 18.17
N LEU A 775 19.46 19.17 17.39
CA LEU A 775 19.90 18.65 16.11
C LEU A 775 20.24 19.80 15.15
N GLY A 776 21.32 19.65 14.40
CA GLY A 776 21.83 20.69 13.50
C GLY A 776 22.41 20.12 12.21
N PRO A 777 22.91 20.99 11.32
CA PRO A 777 23.53 20.57 10.07
C PRO A 777 24.72 19.66 10.35
N TRP A 778 24.84 18.55 9.61
CA TRP A 778 25.99 17.64 9.78
C TRP A 778 27.31 18.29 9.38
N GLY A 779 27.28 19.31 8.50
CA GLY A 779 28.47 20.05 8.10
C GLY A 779 28.89 21.16 9.05
N ALA A 780 28.04 21.55 10.01
CA ALA A 780 28.32 22.66 10.91
C ALA A 780 29.26 22.25 12.03
N GLY A 781 30.41 22.90 12.10
CA GLY A 781 31.29 22.85 13.25
C GLY A 781 30.61 23.37 14.52
N GLY A 782 31.13 22.96 15.68
CA GLY A 782 30.60 23.41 16.95
C GLY A 782 29.47 22.53 17.51
N PRO A 783 28.52 23.10 18.27
CA PRO A 783 27.55 22.33 19.05
C PRO A 783 26.76 21.34 18.19
N SER A 784 26.41 21.66 16.94
CA SER A 784 25.61 20.80 16.06
C SER A 784 26.16 19.38 15.90
N THR A 785 27.47 19.20 15.96
CA THR A 785 28.17 17.93 15.68
C THR A 785 29.10 17.48 16.80
N ILE A 786 29.30 18.32 17.83
CA ILE A 786 30.10 18.02 19.02
C ILE A 786 29.35 18.48 20.29
N ARG A 787 29.33 17.67 21.34
CA ARG A 787 28.71 18.01 22.63
C ARG A 787 29.66 17.78 23.80
N ALA A 788 29.65 18.74 24.73
CA ALA A 788 30.19 18.52 26.07
C ALA A 788 29.07 18.10 27.02
N LEU A 789 29.41 17.30 28.03
CA LEU A 789 28.51 16.94 29.13
C LEU A 789 28.66 17.99 30.22
N THR A 790 27.62 18.78 30.44
CA THR A 790 27.67 19.96 31.31
C THR A 790 26.84 19.80 32.57
N THR A 791 25.69 19.12 32.49
CA THR A 791 24.74 19.01 33.60
C THR A 791 24.12 17.62 33.64
N ARG A 792 23.89 17.09 34.84
CA ARG A 792 23.10 15.85 35.03
C ARG A 792 21.60 16.16 34.93
N PRO A 793 20.77 15.27 34.34
CA PRO A 793 21.12 13.98 33.75
C PRO A 793 21.87 14.14 32.40
N CYS A 794 22.90 13.33 32.18
CA CYS A 794 23.74 13.42 30.96
C CYS A 794 23.05 12.81 29.74
N ILE A 795 22.16 11.83 29.93
CA ILE A 795 21.35 11.19 28.88
C ILE A 795 19.93 11.76 28.97
N ASN A 796 19.33 12.09 27.83
CA ASN A 796 18.02 12.76 27.68
C ASN A 796 17.89 14.13 28.38
N GLY A 797 18.97 14.64 28.97
CA GLY A 797 19.02 15.93 29.64
C GLY A 797 19.27 17.12 28.70
N PRO A 798 19.69 18.26 29.27
CA PRO A 798 19.74 19.55 28.56
C PRO A 798 20.80 19.61 27.45
N ASP A 799 21.81 18.74 27.48
CA ASP A 799 22.90 18.71 26.49
C ASP A 799 22.50 18.02 25.17
N GLY A 800 21.34 17.35 25.14
CA GLY A 800 20.74 16.77 23.93
C GLY A 800 21.33 15.43 23.49
N ILE A 801 22.18 14.82 24.31
CA ILE A 801 22.61 13.42 24.20
C ILE A 801 21.41 12.52 24.52
N GLY A 802 21.05 11.63 23.61
CA GLY A 802 19.90 10.74 23.78
C GLY A 802 19.42 10.12 22.47
N GLY A 803 18.69 9.00 22.57
CA GLY A 803 18.13 8.29 21.43
C GLY A 803 16.61 8.44 21.31
N PRO A 804 15.99 7.96 20.22
CA PRO A 804 14.54 7.81 20.11
C PRO A 804 13.99 6.58 20.85
N PHE A 805 14.87 5.72 21.38
CA PHE A 805 14.50 4.46 22.04
C PHE A 805 14.41 4.68 23.56
N ARG A 806 13.46 4.00 24.24
CA ARG A 806 13.28 4.13 25.69
C ARG A 806 14.44 3.49 26.48
N GLY A 807 14.87 4.14 27.57
CA GLY A 807 15.70 3.54 28.62
C GLY A 807 17.21 3.75 28.49
N GLY A 808 17.68 4.56 27.54
CA GLY A 808 19.12 4.77 27.32
C GLY A 808 19.48 5.25 25.92
N VAL A 809 20.78 5.24 25.63
CA VAL A 809 21.35 5.71 24.36
C VAL A 809 22.43 4.75 23.86
N SER A 810 22.53 4.57 22.55
CA SER A 810 23.65 3.83 21.97
C SER A 810 24.87 4.74 21.83
N VAL A 811 26.02 4.29 22.32
CA VAL A 811 27.28 5.04 22.31
C VAL A 811 28.37 4.20 21.66
N LEU A 812 29.10 4.82 20.75
CA LEU A 812 30.33 4.30 20.15
C LEU A 812 31.51 4.63 21.06
N PHE A 813 32.29 3.60 21.39
CA PHE A 813 33.56 3.71 22.12
C PHE A 813 34.73 3.80 21.13
N VAL A 814 35.88 4.28 21.59
CA VAL A 814 37.06 4.49 20.74
C VAL A 814 37.67 3.18 20.24
N ASP A 815 37.35 2.04 20.86
CA ASP A 815 37.70 0.70 20.35
C ASP A 815 36.81 0.21 19.18
N GLY A 816 35.83 1.02 18.76
CA GLY A 816 34.88 0.65 17.71
C GLY A 816 33.64 -0.10 18.22
N SER A 817 33.59 -0.44 19.52
CA SER A 817 32.44 -1.13 20.12
C SER A 817 31.26 -0.18 20.32
N VAL A 818 30.03 -0.67 20.09
CA VAL A 818 28.79 0.09 20.30
C VAL A 818 28.00 -0.53 21.43
N ARG A 819 27.86 0.21 22.53
CA ARG A 819 27.20 -0.24 23.77
C ARG A 819 25.98 0.62 24.05
N PHE A 820 24.98 0.03 24.68
CA PHE A 820 23.82 0.77 25.16
C PHE A 820 24.08 1.23 26.59
N VAL A 821 23.97 2.54 26.84
CA VAL A 821 24.15 3.15 28.15
C VAL A 821 22.78 3.53 28.69
N SER A 822 22.41 2.97 29.84
CA SER A 822 21.12 3.24 30.49
C SER A 822 21.01 4.67 31.00
N GLU A 823 19.78 5.17 31.12
CA GLU A 823 19.49 6.47 31.73
C GLU A 823 19.72 6.51 33.26
N SER A 824 19.65 5.34 33.92
CA SER A 824 19.81 5.15 35.37
C SER A 824 21.26 5.18 35.84
#